data_AF-A0A7W1V8X0-F1
#
_entry.id   AF-A0A7W1V8X0-F1
#
_cell.length_a   1.000
_cell.length_b   1.000
_cell.length_c   1.000
_cell.angle_alpha   90.00
_cell.angle_beta   90.00
_cell.angle_gamma   90.00
#
_symmetry.space_group_name_H-M   'P 1'
#
loop_
_entity.id
_entity.type
_entity.pdbx_description
1 polymer ?
#
loop_
_entity_poly.entity_id
_entity_poly.type
_entity_poly.pdbx_seq_one_letter_code
_entity_poly.pdbx_strand_id
1 'polypeptide(L)'
;MPNSLGPILLTENDSTQALVADANKWRGNLPSDEPQVYKRDDQVILFVTNVKSMKPKEDENAFFVYANVNGKAYRLTPISLTSVPNSPETYGLGVKLHDERGYNGQLPAEGCASLQIAWRGNISNMVRLALGKADSCKNERTVSATAMLDQQRVTGLGQADANLLAAGVGDRIRFMEQATFGPDRATEKRLREFGIATWIKKQFDQSYPTFAYPGLPLKSGDSAIGCPVEDPNRAACLRDYYSQYQQQNHFFKEALYDDAQLHHRTVWALSQLWVTSGNTNLQGRWMEEYVKVLDRHAFGNYRDLMYEMTLNPAMGNFLDMIRSTRTSPNENYPREILQLFTVGVYELNQDGTQVRDANNNPIPTYDQARINNFTRIYTGWTFCNVVSAECPNHQSGIPNYIDSMRLVPSNHDTANSKALFNYPGAPYATIPACTNCTNDANRTTYAYNSLNQALDNIFNHPNVGPFVGKFLIQHLVTSDPSPTYVGRVAAAFNNNGAGVRGDMQAVIRAILLDPEARGDIKTDPNYGKLREPVQFVTNILRRFNPLSADRLQQSDGVINGVTSGMGQNVLNPPSVFNYYSPDYVVSVVPGTDVPGPEFGLLNTGTSFSRINFVNTIVFNRIVVNVGANIPLGTSIDLTGLQAIAQSDPSGEALIETLNEKMLHGVMSENVKNALRTAIQAVPASDPLLRAKQALYVIAASSQFQIQR
;
A
#
# COMPACT_ATOMS: atom_id res chain seq x y z
N MET A 1 26.60 -1.21 1.35
CA MET A 1 26.62 -0.20 0.28
C MET A 1 25.71 -0.73 -0.83
N PRO A 2 24.55 -0.10 -1.08
CA PRO A 2 23.45 -0.70 -1.86
C PRO A 2 23.54 -0.49 -3.38
N ASN A 3 24.62 0.08 -3.92
CA ASN A 3 24.84 0.09 -5.36
C ASN A 3 26.21 -0.46 -5.71
N SER A 4 26.28 -1.78 -5.70
CA SER A 4 26.85 -2.32 -6.91
C SER A 4 25.80 -2.16 -8.00
N LEU A 5 26.21 -1.66 -9.17
CA LEU A 5 25.48 -1.95 -10.39
C LEU A 5 25.15 -3.45 -10.41
N GLY A 6 23.96 -3.82 -10.88
CA GLY A 6 23.51 -5.21 -10.83
C GLY A 6 24.53 -6.17 -11.44
N PRO A 7 24.67 -7.40 -10.90
CA PRO A 7 25.61 -8.37 -11.45
C PRO A 7 25.36 -8.55 -12.94
N ILE A 8 26.39 -8.69 -13.78
CA ILE A 8 26.21 -8.94 -15.22
C ILE A 8 26.74 -10.33 -15.53
N LEU A 9 25.90 -11.18 -16.10
CA LEU A 9 26.28 -12.47 -16.65
C LEU A 9 26.91 -12.27 -18.03
N LEU A 10 28.10 -12.83 -18.23
CA LEU A 10 28.79 -12.80 -19.52
C LEU A 10 28.13 -13.78 -20.51
N THR A 11 28.19 -13.43 -21.79
CA THR A 11 27.68 -14.24 -22.91
C THR A 11 28.82 -14.65 -23.84
N GLU A 12 28.59 -15.70 -24.62
CA GLU A 12 29.42 -16.00 -25.80
C GLU A 12 29.39 -14.83 -26.79
N ASN A 13 30.45 -14.68 -27.61
CA ASN A 13 30.49 -13.64 -28.63
C ASN A 13 29.33 -13.77 -29.62
N ASP A 14 28.71 -12.63 -29.96
CA ASP A 14 27.59 -12.51 -30.91
C ASP A 14 26.35 -13.38 -30.59
N SER A 15 26.17 -13.76 -29.32
CA SER A 15 25.12 -14.66 -28.85
C SER A 15 24.46 -14.19 -27.56
N THR A 16 23.27 -14.73 -27.25
CA THR A 16 22.59 -14.59 -25.94
C THR A 16 22.86 -15.76 -25.01
N GLN A 17 23.64 -16.74 -25.48
CA GLN A 17 24.07 -17.87 -24.66
C GLN A 17 25.04 -17.41 -23.59
N ALA A 18 24.83 -17.91 -22.38
CA ALA A 18 25.70 -17.67 -21.26
C ALA A 18 27.11 -18.21 -21.59
N LEU A 19 28.14 -17.44 -21.24
CA LEU A 19 29.49 -17.98 -21.20
C LEU A 19 29.57 -18.93 -20.01
N VAL A 20 29.78 -20.22 -20.26
CA VAL A 20 29.73 -21.27 -19.22
C VAL A 20 30.89 -22.24 -19.37
N ALA A 21 31.47 -22.65 -18.24
CA ALA A 21 32.44 -23.76 -18.18
C ALA A 21 31.94 -24.92 -17.31
N ASP A 22 32.41 -26.14 -17.58
CA ASP A 22 32.23 -27.29 -16.68
C ASP A 22 33.03 -27.07 -15.39
N ALA A 23 32.36 -27.10 -14.23
CA ALA A 23 32.98 -26.79 -12.94
C ALA A 23 34.13 -27.74 -12.58
N ASN A 24 34.11 -28.98 -13.07
CA ASN A 24 35.17 -29.96 -12.80
C ASN A 24 36.40 -29.74 -13.69
N LYS A 25 36.21 -29.11 -14.87
CA LYS A 25 37.26 -28.90 -15.87
C LYS A 25 37.83 -27.49 -15.88
N TRP A 26 37.11 -26.53 -15.31
CA TRP A 26 37.55 -25.14 -15.29
C TRP A 26 38.87 -24.98 -14.50
N ARG A 27 39.78 -24.15 -15.02
CA ARG A 27 41.13 -23.91 -14.47
C ARG A 27 41.41 -22.41 -14.27
N GLY A 28 40.36 -21.62 -14.07
CA GLY A 28 40.46 -20.20 -13.71
C GLY A 28 40.27 -19.23 -14.88
N ASN A 29 40.65 -19.57 -16.11
CA ASN A 29 40.54 -18.65 -17.25
C ASN A 29 39.13 -18.63 -17.85
N LEU A 30 38.74 -17.53 -18.52
CA LEU A 30 37.52 -17.51 -19.35
C LEU A 30 37.62 -18.59 -20.44
N PRO A 31 36.57 -19.39 -20.69
CA PRO A 31 36.58 -20.42 -21.72
C PRO A 31 36.59 -19.78 -23.12
N SER A 32 37.12 -20.50 -24.11
CA SER A 32 36.94 -20.18 -25.52
C SER A 32 35.48 -20.40 -25.92
N ASP A 33 34.94 -19.58 -26.83
CA ASP A 33 33.57 -19.70 -27.37
C ASP A 33 33.38 -21.07 -28.07
N GLU A 34 33.00 -22.09 -27.31
CA GLU A 34 32.50 -23.35 -27.85
C GLU A 34 31.20 -23.72 -27.14
N PRO A 35 30.10 -23.97 -27.90
CA PRO A 35 28.82 -24.31 -27.30
C PRO A 35 28.91 -25.66 -26.58
N GLN A 36 28.80 -25.62 -25.25
CA GLN A 36 28.78 -26.79 -24.39
C GLN A 36 27.35 -27.15 -23.98
N VAL A 37 27.07 -28.45 -23.87
CA VAL A 37 25.76 -28.97 -23.47
C VAL A 37 25.82 -29.48 -22.05
N TYR A 38 24.92 -28.98 -21.20
CA TYR A 38 24.86 -29.36 -19.80
C TYR A 38 23.55 -30.11 -19.49
N LYS A 39 23.61 -31.06 -18.56
CA LYS A 39 22.48 -31.87 -18.10
C LYS A 39 22.00 -31.39 -16.74
N ARG A 40 20.81 -31.84 -16.35
CA ARG A 40 20.35 -31.75 -14.96
C ARG A 40 21.42 -32.33 -14.04
N ASP A 41 21.59 -31.73 -12.88
CA ASP A 41 22.53 -32.11 -11.82
C ASP A 41 24.01 -31.83 -12.12
N ASP A 42 24.36 -31.40 -13.33
CA ASP A 42 25.70 -30.95 -13.66
C ASP A 42 26.08 -29.71 -12.82
N GLN A 43 27.38 -29.56 -12.61
CA GLN A 43 27.97 -28.39 -11.97
C GLN A 43 28.66 -27.54 -13.03
N VAL A 44 28.26 -26.27 -13.11
CA VAL A 44 28.72 -25.33 -14.13
C VAL A 44 29.29 -24.07 -13.49
N ILE A 45 30.15 -23.35 -14.20
CA ILE A 45 30.66 -22.04 -13.81
C ILE A 45 30.01 -20.99 -14.69
N LEU A 46 29.22 -20.09 -14.08
CA LEU A 46 28.71 -18.88 -14.72
C LEU A 46 29.68 -17.73 -14.45
N PHE A 47 30.02 -16.95 -15.48
CA PHE A 47 30.91 -15.80 -15.30
C PHE A 47 30.10 -14.53 -15.03
N VAL A 48 30.35 -13.92 -13.87
CA VAL A 48 29.69 -12.70 -13.42
C VAL A 48 30.70 -11.56 -13.28
N THR A 49 30.35 -10.40 -13.82
CA THR A 49 31.07 -9.13 -13.61
C THR A 49 30.18 -8.13 -12.87
N ASN A 50 30.67 -6.91 -12.69
CA ASN A 50 29.97 -5.80 -12.03
C ASN A 50 29.78 -5.99 -10.51
N VAL A 51 30.61 -6.85 -9.92
CA VAL A 51 30.60 -7.18 -8.49
C VAL A 51 31.80 -6.60 -7.74
N LYS A 52 32.38 -5.50 -8.25
CA LYS A 52 33.56 -4.81 -7.68
C LYS A 52 33.41 -4.41 -6.20
N SER A 53 32.17 -4.20 -5.74
CA SER A 53 31.85 -3.82 -4.35
C SER A 53 31.65 -5.02 -3.40
N MET A 54 32.01 -6.24 -3.85
CA MET A 54 31.95 -7.45 -3.04
C MET A 54 32.94 -7.37 -1.88
N LYS A 55 32.44 -7.64 -0.67
CA LYS A 55 33.27 -7.55 0.54
C LYS A 55 34.15 -8.79 0.67
N PRO A 56 35.32 -8.73 1.35
CA PRO A 56 36.20 -9.89 1.56
C PRO A 56 35.58 -11.10 2.29
N LYS A 57 34.36 -10.97 2.83
CA LYS A 57 33.62 -12.04 3.53
C LYS A 57 32.36 -12.50 2.78
N GLU A 58 32.09 -11.97 1.58
CA GLU A 58 30.98 -12.44 0.75
C GLU A 58 31.45 -13.58 -0.13
N ASP A 59 30.70 -14.68 -0.10
CA ASP A 59 30.96 -15.92 -0.82
C ASP A 59 29.79 -16.26 -1.77
N GLU A 60 29.73 -17.48 -2.31
CA GLU A 60 28.67 -17.94 -3.20
C GLU A 60 27.25 -17.79 -2.62
N ASN A 61 27.10 -17.84 -1.29
CA ASN A 61 25.81 -17.73 -0.63
C ASN A 61 25.22 -16.31 -0.72
N ALA A 62 26.01 -15.33 -1.16
CA ALA A 62 25.53 -13.98 -1.46
C ALA A 62 24.72 -13.90 -2.76
N PHE A 63 24.75 -14.94 -3.60
CA PHE A 63 24.10 -14.98 -4.91
C PHE A 63 22.86 -15.88 -4.89
N PHE A 64 21.86 -15.53 -5.69
CA PHE A 64 20.74 -16.41 -6.03
C PHE A 64 20.69 -16.61 -7.52
N VAL A 65 20.56 -17.86 -7.97
CA VAL A 65 20.49 -18.19 -9.39
C VAL A 65 19.09 -18.69 -9.71
N TYR A 66 18.45 -18.04 -10.67
CA TYR A 66 17.12 -18.36 -11.15
C TYR A 66 17.20 -18.89 -12.57
N ALA A 67 16.43 -19.95 -12.84
CA ALA A 67 16.24 -20.49 -14.17
C ALA A 67 14.75 -20.51 -14.50
N ASN A 68 14.38 -20.11 -15.71
CA ASN A 68 13.05 -20.33 -16.26
C ASN A 68 13.14 -21.25 -17.47
N VAL A 69 12.36 -22.33 -17.48
CA VAL A 69 12.23 -23.23 -18.63
C VAL A 69 10.74 -23.44 -18.91
N ASN A 70 10.29 -23.11 -20.12
CA ASN A 70 8.89 -23.26 -20.55
C ASN A 70 7.86 -22.62 -19.57
N GLY A 71 8.17 -21.43 -19.03
CA GLY A 71 7.29 -20.70 -18.12
C GLY A 71 7.33 -21.17 -16.66
N LYS A 72 8.10 -22.22 -16.34
CA LYS A 72 8.31 -22.68 -14.96
C LYS A 72 9.62 -22.14 -14.40
N ALA A 73 9.56 -21.59 -13.18
CA ALA A 73 10.72 -21.05 -12.48
C ALA A 73 11.35 -22.09 -11.54
N TYR A 74 12.68 -22.12 -11.51
CA TYR A 74 13.54 -23.00 -10.71
C TYR A 74 14.59 -22.14 -9.98
N ARG A 75 15.04 -22.60 -8.80
CA ARG A 75 16.11 -21.93 -8.04
C ARG A 75 17.31 -22.85 -7.92
N LEU A 76 18.42 -22.46 -8.55
CA LEU A 76 19.63 -23.28 -8.62
C LEU A 76 20.58 -22.95 -7.45
N THR A 77 21.34 -23.95 -7.03
CA THR A 77 22.30 -23.83 -5.92
C THR A 77 23.61 -23.21 -6.37
N PRO A 78 24.02 -22.04 -5.85
CA PRO A 78 25.40 -21.60 -5.90
C PRO A 78 26.28 -22.53 -5.03
N ILE A 79 27.42 -22.99 -5.54
CA ILE A 79 28.30 -23.95 -4.85
C ILE A 79 29.73 -23.45 -4.67
N SER A 80 30.15 -22.41 -5.40
CA SER A 80 31.48 -21.82 -5.26
C SER A 80 31.54 -20.43 -5.87
N LEU A 81 32.47 -19.61 -5.42
CA LEU A 81 32.80 -18.33 -6.04
C LEU A 81 34.32 -18.17 -6.12
N THR A 82 34.84 -17.89 -7.31
CA THR A 82 36.29 -17.82 -7.54
C THR A 82 36.64 -16.67 -8.48
N SER A 83 37.68 -15.91 -8.17
CA SER A 83 38.15 -14.84 -9.06
C SER A 83 38.76 -15.40 -10.34
N VAL A 84 38.52 -14.75 -11.47
CA VAL A 84 39.09 -15.12 -12.76
C VAL A 84 40.46 -14.46 -12.92
N PRO A 85 41.58 -15.21 -13.05
CA PRO A 85 42.89 -14.63 -13.31
C PRO A 85 42.87 -13.81 -14.61
N ASN A 86 43.51 -12.64 -14.59
CA ASN A 86 43.64 -11.72 -15.73
C ASN A 86 42.35 -11.05 -16.24
N SER A 87 41.21 -11.22 -15.55
CA SER A 87 39.97 -10.47 -15.82
C SER A 87 39.53 -9.72 -14.55
N PRO A 88 40.07 -8.50 -14.30
CA PRO A 88 39.71 -7.75 -13.11
C PRO A 88 38.18 -7.55 -13.04
N GLU A 89 37.62 -7.71 -11.84
CA GLU A 89 36.17 -7.60 -11.54
C GLU A 89 35.27 -8.76 -12.05
N THR A 90 35.84 -9.82 -12.63
CA THR A 90 35.08 -11.02 -13.03
C THR A 90 35.28 -12.18 -12.06
N TYR A 91 34.18 -12.86 -11.72
CA TYR A 91 34.17 -14.05 -10.89
C TYR A 91 33.48 -15.20 -11.61
N GLY A 92 34.01 -16.41 -11.44
CA GLY A 92 33.32 -17.66 -11.74
C GLY A 92 32.43 -18.05 -10.57
N LEU A 93 31.11 -17.99 -10.77
CA LEU A 93 30.10 -18.49 -9.85
C LEU A 93 29.77 -19.93 -10.22
N GLY A 94 30.19 -20.88 -9.39
CA GLY A 94 29.81 -22.28 -9.52
C GLY A 94 28.35 -22.47 -9.16
N VAL A 95 27.61 -23.18 -10.00
CA VAL A 95 26.18 -23.45 -9.85
C VAL A 95 25.90 -24.91 -10.14
N LYS A 96 25.16 -25.57 -9.24
CA LYS A 96 24.59 -26.89 -9.50
C LYS A 96 23.25 -26.72 -10.22
N LEU A 97 23.08 -27.36 -11.38
CA LEU A 97 21.84 -27.35 -12.17
C LEU A 97 20.78 -28.29 -11.55
N HIS A 98 20.42 -28.00 -10.30
CA HIS A 98 19.46 -28.72 -9.49
C HIS A 98 18.57 -27.72 -8.76
N ASP A 99 17.24 -27.91 -8.78
CA ASP A 99 16.32 -27.06 -8.04
C ASP A 99 16.25 -27.48 -6.56
N GLU A 100 16.70 -26.61 -5.67
CA GLU A 100 16.73 -26.89 -4.22
C GLU A 100 15.35 -26.98 -3.59
N ARG A 101 14.36 -26.31 -4.19
CA ARG A 101 13.03 -26.18 -3.57
C ARG A 101 12.10 -27.32 -3.89
N GLY A 102 12.32 -28.01 -5.02
CA GLY A 102 11.51 -29.15 -5.47
C GLY A 102 10.03 -28.84 -5.78
N TYR A 103 9.55 -27.60 -5.60
CA TYR A 103 8.14 -27.22 -5.71
C TYR A 103 7.56 -27.43 -7.12
N ASN A 104 8.35 -27.17 -8.16
CA ASN A 104 7.96 -27.33 -9.57
C ASN A 104 8.55 -28.59 -10.21
N GLY A 105 9.08 -29.52 -9.41
CA GLY A 105 9.94 -30.62 -9.86
C GLY A 105 11.33 -30.13 -10.27
N GLN A 106 12.14 -31.03 -10.84
CA GLN A 106 13.51 -30.70 -11.29
C GLN A 106 13.53 -30.13 -12.72
N LEU A 107 14.60 -29.41 -13.06
CA LEU A 107 14.88 -28.88 -14.41
C LEU A 107 14.65 -29.94 -15.49
N PRO A 108 13.97 -29.69 -16.62
CA PRO A 108 13.72 -30.72 -17.63
C PRO A 108 15.02 -31.29 -18.21
N ALA A 109 14.96 -32.52 -18.75
CA ALA A 109 16.13 -33.19 -19.31
C ALA A 109 16.69 -32.50 -20.56
N GLU A 110 15.83 -31.82 -21.32
CA GLU A 110 16.18 -31.02 -22.50
C GLU A 110 15.36 -29.72 -22.49
N GLY A 111 15.93 -28.62 -23.01
CA GLY A 111 15.23 -27.33 -23.14
C GLY A 111 16.18 -26.12 -23.17
N CYS A 112 15.62 -24.92 -23.31
CA CYS A 112 16.38 -23.68 -23.17
C CYS A 112 16.04 -23.02 -21.83
N ALA A 113 17.05 -22.83 -20.97
CA ALA A 113 16.88 -22.15 -19.71
C ALA A 113 17.25 -20.68 -19.84
N SER A 114 16.32 -19.80 -19.48
CA SER A 114 16.62 -18.39 -19.24
C SER A 114 17.15 -18.22 -17.83
N LEU A 115 18.40 -17.80 -17.71
CA LEU A 115 19.12 -17.63 -16.44
C LEU A 115 19.22 -16.16 -16.04
N GLN A 116 19.05 -15.91 -14.75
CA GLN A 116 19.35 -14.63 -14.11
C GLN A 116 19.98 -14.90 -12.74
N ILE A 117 20.86 -14.01 -12.31
CA ILE A 117 21.37 -14.02 -10.95
C ILE A 117 20.92 -12.77 -10.19
N ALA A 118 20.66 -12.93 -8.91
CA ALA A 118 20.46 -11.82 -8.00
C ALA A 118 21.61 -11.76 -7.00
N TRP A 119 22.14 -10.56 -6.78
CA TRP A 119 23.15 -10.29 -5.77
C TRP A 119 22.84 -8.97 -5.09
N ARG A 120 22.72 -9.00 -3.75
CA ARG A 120 22.31 -7.86 -2.91
C ARG A 120 21.04 -7.17 -3.40
N GLY A 121 20.08 -7.94 -3.90
CA GLY A 121 18.78 -7.44 -4.38
C GLY A 121 18.78 -6.86 -5.79
N ASN A 122 19.93 -6.77 -6.48
CA ASN A 122 20.01 -6.39 -7.88
C ASN A 122 20.01 -7.64 -8.77
N ILE A 123 19.24 -7.60 -9.86
CA ILE A 123 19.09 -8.71 -10.81
C ILE A 123 20.01 -8.45 -12.02
N SER A 124 20.59 -9.51 -12.57
CA SER A 124 21.40 -9.44 -13.78
C SER A 124 20.59 -9.28 -15.06
N ASN A 125 21.32 -9.01 -16.15
CA ASN A 125 20.84 -9.37 -17.49
C ASN A 125 20.43 -10.85 -17.55
N MET A 126 19.54 -11.15 -18.48
CA MET A 126 19.09 -12.51 -18.73
C MET A 126 19.92 -13.14 -19.83
N VAL A 127 20.41 -14.35 -19.59
CA VAL A 127 21.22 -15.14 -20.54
C VAL A 127 20.59 -16.51 -20.75
N ARG A 128 21.00 -17.22 -21.80
CA ARG A 128 20.43 -18.53 -22.14
C ARG A 128 21.39 -19.67 -21.89
N LEU A 129 20.89 -20.81 -21.44
CA LEU A 129 21.64 -22.04 -21.27
C LEU A 129 20.91 -23.20 -21.95
N ALA A 130 21.59 -23.88 -22.86
CA ALA A 130 21.07 -25.07 -23.52
C ALA A 130 21.19 -26.30 -22.60
N LEU A 131 20.05 -26.93 -22.31
CA LEU A 131 19.98 -28.18 -21.54
C LEU A 131 19.82 -29.37 -22.48
N GLY A 132 20.63 -30.41 -22.26
CA GLY A 132 20.54 -31.74 -22.88
C GLY A 132 20.93 -31.84 -24.36
N LYS A 133 20.70 -30.80 -25.17
CA LYS A 133 21.11 -30.68 -26.58
C LYS A 133 21.59 -29.26 -26.90
N ALA A 134 22.66 -29.12 -27.69
CA ALA A 134 23.27 -27.83 -28.06
C ALA A 134 22.28 -26.90 -28.79
N ASP A 135 21.36 -27.49 -29.54
CA ASP A 135 20.43 -26.75 -30.40
C ASP A 135 19.14 -26.34 -29.68
N SER A 136 18.98 -26.70 -28.39
CA SER A 136 17.75 -26.44 -27.63
C SER A 136 17.37 -24.95 -27.54
N CYS A 137 18.32 -24.04 -27.75
CA CYS A 137 18.09 -22.59 -27.72
C CYS A 137 18.00 -21.92 -29.12
N LYS A 138 18.04 -22.69 -30.23
CA LYS A 138 18.14 -22.13 -31.60
C LYS A 138 16.87 -21.44 -32.14
N ASN A 139 15.69 -21.73 -31.58
CA ASN A 139 14.39 -21.30 -32.15
C ASN A 139 13.67 -20.15 -31.43
N GLU A 140 14.22 -19.59 -30.36
CA GLU A 140 13.57 -18.49 -29.62
C GLU A 140 14.17 -17.13 -30.00
N ARG A 141 13.60 -16.40 -30.96
CA ARG A 141 14.02 -15.01 -31.25
C ARG A 141 13.34 -14.02 -30.31
N THR A 142 14.02 -13.53 -29.26
CA THR A 142 13.70 -12.26 -28.55
C THR A 142 14.66 -11.95 -27.38
N VAL A 143 15.96 -11.71 -27.60
CA VAL A 143 16.76 -10.80 -26.73
C VAL A 143 17.96 -10.27 -27.53
N SER A 144 18.29 -8.98 -27.42
CA SER A 144 19.52 -8.40 -27.99
C SER A 144 20.76 -8.85 -27.22
N ALA A 145 21.84 -9.21 -27.94
CA ALA A 145 23.15 -9.53 -27.36
C ALA A 145 23.76 -8.30 -26.65
N THR A 146 24.50 -8.54 -25.55
CA THR A 146 25.29 -7.51 -24.88
C THR A 146 26.72 -7.60 -25.41
N ALA A 147 27.25 -6.53 -26.02
CA ALA A 147 28.64 -6.49 -26.44
C ALA A 147 29.59 -6.60 -25.23
N MET A 148 30.70 -7.33 -25.38
CA MET A 148 31.80 -7.27 -24.41
C MET A 148 32.22 -5.81 -24.19
N LEU A 149 32.35 -5.41 -22.92
CA LEU A 149 32.83 -4.09 -22.53
C LEU A 149 34.23 -3.85 -23.10
N ASP A 150 34.31 -2.97 -24.11
CA ASP A 150 35.56 -2.40 -24.60
C ASP A 150 36.26 -1.64 -23.45
N GLN A 151 37.53 -1.94 -23.20
CA GLN A 151 38.30 -1.56 -22.00
C GLN A 151 38.60 -0.05 -21.85
N GLN A 152 37.97 0.85 -22.61
CA GLN A 152 38.39 2.25 -22.72
C GLN A 152 37.47 3.31 -22.06
N ARG A 153 36.54 2.97 -21.16
CA ARG A 153 35.71 3.99 -20.46
C ARG A 153 35.71 3.89 -18.93
N VAL A 154 36.88 3.94 -18.28
CA VAL A 154 37.00 3.91 -16.80
C VAL A 154 37.65 5.17 -16.22
N THR A 155 37.26 6.37 -16.69
CA THR A 155 37.77 7.63 -16.10
C THR A 155 36.69 8.65 -15.71
N GLY A 156 35.39 8.28 -15.71
CA GLY A 156 34.30 9.23 -15.41
C GLY A 156 33.33 8.87 -14.27
N LEU A 157 33.50 7.73 -13.58
CA LEU A 157 32.42 7.13 -12.78
C LEU A 157 32.28 7.60 -11.32
N GLY A 158 33.14 8.50 -10.84
CA GLY A 158 33.16 8.91 -9.42
C GLY A 158 31.89 9.64 -8.93
N GLN A 159 31.26 10.47 -9.77
CA GLN A 159 30.03 11.21 -9.41
C GLN A 159 28.73 10.47 -9.79
N ALA A 160 28.75 9.64 -10.85
CA ALA A 160 27.59 8.89 -11.30
C ALA A 160 27.21 7.76 -10.34
N ASP A 161 28.20 7.05 -9.76
CA ASP A 161 27.98 5.97 -8.79
C ASP A 161 27.36 6.51 -7.48
N ALA A 162 27.75 7.72 -7.03
CA ALA A 162 27.18 8.38 -5.85
C ALA A 162 25.72 8.83 -6.07
N ASN A 163 25.40 9.37 -7.24
CA ASN A 163 24.04 9.76 -7.60
C ASN A 163 23.12 8.55 -7.78
N LEU A 164 23.61 7.46 -8.38
CA LEU A 164 22.89 6.19 -8.40
C LEU A 164 22.67 5.69 -6.96
N LEU A 165 23.67 5.75 -6.07
CA LEU A 165 23.61 5.29 -4.66
C LEU A 165 22.53 6.02 -3.87
N ALA A 166 22.50 7.34 -4.02
CA ALA A 166 21.47 8.19 -3.48
C ALA A 166 20.08 7.87 -4.09
N ALA A 167 19.99 7.66 -5.41
CA ALA A 167 18.74 7.32 -6.09
C ALA A 167 18.13 6.00 -5.58
N GLY A 168 18.94 4.97 -5.34
CA GLY A 168 18.50 3.68 -4.80
C GLY A 168 18.09 3.72 -3.32
N VAL A 169 18.70 4.59 -2.50
CA VAL A 169 18.29 4.83 -1.11
C VAL A 169 17.00 5.64 -1.06
N GLY A 170 16.92 6.72 -1.83
CA GLY A 170 15.75 7.59 -1.90
C GLY A 170 14.50 6.84 -2.36
N ASP A 171 14.63 5.95 -3.35
CA ASP A 171 13.49 5.16 -3.83
C ASP A 171 12.92 4.20 -2.79
N ARG A 172 13.77 3.55 -2.00
CA ARG A 172 13.30 2.65 -0.91
C ARG A 172 12.59 3.41 0.20
N ILE A 173 13.10 4.59 0.58
CA ILE A 173 12.46 5.41 1.62
C ILE A 173 11.09 5.87 1.12
N ARG A 174 11.02 6.45 -0.08
CA ARG A 174 9.75 6.81 -0.72
C ARG A 174 8.79 5.63 -0.81
N PHE A 175 9.27 4.45 -1.22
CA PHE A 175 8.45 3.24 -1.27
C PHE A 175 7.83 2.94 0.09
N MET A 176 8.62 2.95 1.17
CA MET A 176 8.09 2.72 2.51
C MET A 176 7.06 3.79 2.92
N GLU A 177 7.29 5.06 2.62
CA GLU A 177 6.32 6.12 2.92
C GLU A 177 4.97 5.88 2.21
N GLN A 178 4.99 5.28 1.01
CA GLN A 178 3.79 4.97 0.22
C GLN A 178 3.11 3.67 0.66
N ALA A 179 3.90 2.64 0.95
CA ALA A 179 3.44 1.28 1.23
C ALA A 179 3.24 0.97 2.73
N THR A 180 3.59 1.89 3.62
CA THR A 180 3.50 1.74 5.08
C THR A 180 2.99 3.02 5.75
N PHE A 181 2.89 3.04 7.08
CA PHE A 181 2.66 4.27 7.85
C PHE A 181 3.94 5.05 8.16
N GLY A 182 5.08 4.64 7.61
CA GLY A 182 6.32 5.36 7.76
C GLY A 182 7.54 4.45 7.76
N PRO A 183 8.69 4.93 7.25
CA PRO A 183 9.93 4.18 7.27
C PRO A 183 10.40 3.86 8.69
N ASP A 184 10.90 2.65 8.85
CA ASP A 184 11.66 2.22 10.03
C ASP A 184 12.90 1.43 9.60
N ARG A 185 13.84 1.23 10.53
CA ARG A 185 15.12 0.56 10.23
C ARG A 185 14.97 -0.92 9.88
N ALA A 186 14.00 -1.61 10.47
CA ALA A 186 13.80 -3.04 10.24
C ALA A 186 13.24 -3.30 8.84
N THR A 187 12.23 -2.52 8.43
CA THR A 187 11.65 -2.55 7.09
C THR A 187 12.67 -2.15 6.04
N GLU A 188 13.47 -1.09 6.30
CA GLU A 188 14.54 -0.70 5.39
C GLU A 188 15.58 -1.83 5.18
N LYS A 189 15.96 -2.52 6.26
CA LYS A 189 16.86 -3.69 6.21
C LYS A 189 16.25 -4.83 5.37
N ARG A 190 14.98 -5.18 5.60
CA ARG A 190 14.26 -6.22 4.83
C ARG A 190 14.19 -5.87 3.34
N LEU A 191 13.94 -4.60 3.00
CA LEU A 191 13.92 -4.12 1.61
C LEU A 191 15.30 -4.19 0.93
N ARG A 192 16.38 -3.93 1.68
CA ARG A 192 17.76 -4.12 1.19
C ARG A 192 18.09 -5.59 0.98
N GLU A 193 17.52 -6.49 1.77
CA GLU A 193 17.76 -7.94 1.68
C GLU A 193 17.00 -8.61 0.53
N PHE A 194 15.71 -8.32 0.36
CA PHE A 194 14.84 -9.06 -0.56
C PHE A 194 14.33 -8.24 -1.76
N GLY A 195 14.48 -6.92 -1.74
CA GLY A 195 13.93 -6.01 -2.74
C GLY A 195 12.42 -5.74 -2.58
N ILE A 196 11.92 -4.70 -3.27
CA ILE A 196 10.54 -4.21 -3.15
C ILE A 196 9.51 -5.28 -3.55
N ALA A 197 9.66 -5.89 -4.72
CA ALA A 197 8.68 -6.84 -5.24
C ALA A 197 8.51 -8.07 -4.34
N THR A 198 9.63 -8.59 -3.80
CA THR A 198 9.60 -9.72 -2.86
C THR A 198 9.01 -9.31 -1.52
N TRP A 199 9.31 -8.09 -1.04
CA TRP A 199 8.73 -7.57 0.19
C TRP A 199 7.19 -7.44 0.07
N ILE A 200 6.68 -6.90 -1.03
CA ILE A 200 5.22 -6.83 -1.29
C ILE A 200 4.59 -8.22 -1.22
N LYS A 201 5.18 -9.22 -1.89
CA LYS A 201 4.66 -10.60 -1.82
C LYS A 201 4.62 -11.11 -0.38
N LYS A 202 5.69 -10.88 0.40
CA LYS A 202 5.74 -11.29 1.80
C LYS A 202 4.68 -10.60 2.66
N GLN A 203 4.32 -9.35 2.34
CA GLN A 203 3.25 -8.64 3.04
C GLN A 203 1.87 -9.21 2.73
N PHE A 204 1.62 -9.65 1.49
CA PHE A 204 0.37 -10.34 1.14
C PHE A 204 0.20 -11.66 1.89
N ASP A 205 1.30 -12.35 2.17
CA ASP A 205 1.32 -13.62 2.90
C ASP A 205 1.35 -13.42 4.43
N GLN A 206 1.39 -12.18 4.93
CA GLN A 206 1.56 -11.91 6.36
C GLN A 206 0.23 -11.94 7.11
N SER A 207 0.24 -12.53 8.31
CA SER A 207 -0.91 -12.50 9.20
C SER A 207 -1.23 -11.08 9.64
N TYR A 208 -2.52 -10.74 9.64
CA TYR A 208 -3.07 -9.49 10.10
C TYR A 208 -4.44 -9.77 10.77
N PRO A 209 -4.84 -9.03 11.82
CA PRO A 209 -4.07 -7.99 12.52
C PRO A 209 -2.98 -8.57 13.43
N THR A 210 -1.96 -7.78 13.76
CA THR A 210 -0.92 -8.19 14.73
C THR A 210 -1.43 -8.05 16.16
N PHE A 211 -2.19 -7.00 16.44
CA PHE A 211 -2.85 -6.78 17.72
C PHE A 211 -4.32 -7.21 17.61
N ALA A 212 -4.79 -7.98 18.58
CA ALA A 212 -6.19 -8.35 18.64
C ALA A 212 -7.09 -7.11 18.66
N TYR A 213 -8.17 -7.15 17.89
CA TYR A 213 -9.21 -6.12 17.95
C TYR A 213 -9.74 -5.97 19.38
N PRO A 214 -10.18 -4.76 19.78
CA PRO A 214 -10.64 -4.50 21.15
C PRO A 214 -11.73 -5.47 21.65
N GLY A 215 -12.63 -5.94 20.78
CA GLY A 215 -13.57 -7.01 21.12
C GLY A 215 -14.56 -6.64 22.22
N LEU A 216 -14.92 -5.36 22.32
CA LEU A 216 -15.82 -4.87 23.37
C LEU A 216 -17.23 -5.48 23.24
N PRO A 217 -17.95 -5.75 24.34
CA PRO A 217 -19.35 -6.18 24.27
C PRO A 217 -20.25 -5.09 23.67
N LEU A 218 -21.38 -5.51 23.07
CA LEU A 218 -22.45 -4.58 22.71
C LEU A 218 -23.02 -3.92 23.97
N LYS A 219 -23.33 -2.64 23.87
CA LYS A 219 -23.97 -1.85 24.92
C LYS A 219 -25.25 -1.20 24.39
N SER A 220 -26.17 -0.86 25.30
CA SER A 220 -27.36 -0.07 24.98
C SER A 220 -26.99 1.17 24.17
N GLY A 221 -27.83 1.56 23.21
CA GLY A 221 -27.66 2.84 22.52
C GLY A 221 -27.73 4.05 23.47
N ASP A 222 -28.37 3.89 24.63
CA ASP A 222 -28.42 4.89 25.68
C ASP A 222 -27.22 4.75 26.64
N SER A 223 -26.34 5.76 26.62
CA SER A 223 -25.16 5.82 27.49
C SER A 223 -25.48 5.96 28.97
N ALA A 224 -26.65 6.48 29.35
CA ALA A 224 -27.09 6.53 30.74
C ALA A 224 -27.42 5.14 31.29
N ILE A 225 -27.83 4.21 30.41
CA ILE A 225 -28.07 2.80 30.77
C ILE A 225 -26.76 2.01 30.75
N GLY A 226 -25.93 2.16 29.70
CA GLY A 226 -24.71 1.37 29.57
C GLY A 226 -23.54 1.81 30.45
N CYS A 227 -23.52 3.08 30.87
CA CYS A 227 -22.59 3.70 31.81
C CYS A 227 -23.35 4.60 32.81
N PRO A 228 -23.96 4.02 33.86
CA PRO A 228 -24.79 4.73 34.83
C PRO A 228 -24.11 5.94 35.49
N VAL A 229 -24.91 6.93 35.88
CA VAL A 229 -24.42 8.23 36.41
C VAL A 229 -23.66 8.05 37.73
N GLU A 230 -24.07 7.06 38.50
CA GLU A 230 -23.55 6.65 39.79
C GLU A 230 -22.27 5.80 39.70
N ASP A 231 -21.83 5.37 38.51
CA ASP A 231 -20.58 4.63 38.34
C ASP A 231 -19.38 5.55 38.64
N PRO A 232 -18.55 5.25 39.66
CA PRO A 232 -17.35 6.05 39.96
C PRO A 232 -16.33 6.06 38.80
N ASN A 233 -16.41 5.11 37.87
CA ASN A 233 -15.58 5.02 36.68
C ASN A 233 -16.30 5.46 35.40
N ARG A 234 -17.43 6.18 35.51
CA ARG A 234 -18.26 6.56 34.37
C ARG A 234 -17.48 7.21 33.22
N ALA A 235 -16.50 8.08 33.52
CA ALA A 235 -15.68 8.71 32.50
C ALA A 235 -14.88 7.70 31.65
N ALA A 236 -14.29 6.69 32.29
CA ALA A 236 -13.60 5.61 31.59
C ALA A 236 -14.59 4.73 30.80
N CYS A 237 -15.76 4.43 31.38
CA CYS A 237 -16.82 3.69 30.69
C CYS A 237 -17.29 4.42 29.41
N LEU A 238 -17.58 5.72 29.49
CA LEU A 238 -18.00 6.52 28.33
C LEU A 238 -16.91 6.57 27.26
N ARG A 239 -15.65 6.80 27.67
CA ARG A 239 -14.50 6.76 26.75
C ARG A 239 -14.39 5.40 26.05
N ASP A 240 -14.46 4.31 26.79
CA ASP A 240 -14.14 2.97 26.25
C ASP A 240 -15.28 2.39 25.41
N TYR A 241 -16.54 2.62 25.78
CA TYR A 241 -17.70 2.03 25.10
C TYR A 241 -18.46 2.97 24.17
N TYR A 242 -18.48 4.28 24.45
CA TYR A 242 -19.28 5.29 23.75
C TYR A 242 -18.41 6.31 23.00
N SER A 243 -17.21 5.89 22.62
CA SER A 243 -16.37 6.63 21.69
C SER A 243 -15.56 5.66 20.83
N GLN A 244 -14.83 6.20 19.86
CA GLN A 244 -13.91 5.42 19.01
C GLN A 244 -12.54 5.18 19.65
N TYR A 245 -12.34 5.56 20.91
CA TYR A 245 -11.02 5.59 21.57
C TYR A 245 -10.25 4.26 21.47
N GLN A 246 -10.89 3.13 21.74
CA GLN A 246 -10.21 1.82 21.72
C GLN A 246 -9.81 1.40 20.30
N GLN A 247 -10.67 1.68 19.31
CA GLN A 247 -10.46 1.38 17.90
C GLN A 247 -9.39 2.31 17.30
N GLN A 248 -9.38 3.58 17.71
CA GLN A 248 -8.33 4.53 17.34
C GLN A 248 -6.97 4.13 17.91
N ASN A 249 -6.92 3.67 19.17
CA ASN A 249 -5.68 3.18 19.75
C ASN A 249 -5.20 1.90 19.07
N HIS A 250 -6.10 0.97 18.75
CA HIS A 250 -5.78 -0.23 17.96
C HIS A 250 -5.19 0.16 16.60
N PHE A 251 -5.85 1.07 15.87
CA PHE A 251 -5.36 1.61 14.60
C PHE A 251 -3.93 2.16 14.73
N PHE A 252 -3.66 3.04 15.69
CA PHE A 252 -2.33 3.63 15.81
C PHE A 252 -1.27 2.63 16.31
N LYS A 253 -1.64 1.59 17.06
CA LYS A 253 -0.72 0.50 17.40
C LYS A 253 -0.31 -0.30 16.17
N GLU A 254 -1.26 -0.68 15.33
CA GLU A 254 -0.97 -1.31 14.04
C GLU A 254 -0.09 -0.37 13.19
N ALA A 255 -0.50 0.89 13.04
CA ALA A 255 0.24 1.89 12.26
C ALA A 255 1.68 2.10 12.75
N LEU A 256 1.97 2.03 14.05
CA LEU A 256 3.33 2.28 14.58
C LEU A 256 4.20 1.02 14.68
N TYR A 257 3.61 -0.16 14.86
CA TYR A 257 4.35 -1.33 15.34
C TYR A 257 4.12 -2.62 14.56
N ASP A 258 3.05 -2.70 13.76
CA ASP A 258 2.77 -3.90 12.97
C ASP A 258 3.83 -4.11 11.87
N ASP A 259 4.14 -5.38 11.59
CA ASP A 259 4.99 -5.78 10.48
C ASP A 259 4.20 -5.92 9.17
N ALA A 260 2.88 -6.16 9.19
CA ALA A 260 2.00 -6.25 8.01
C ALA A 260 1.53 -4.86 7.52
N GLN A 261 2.46 -3.91 7.47
CA GLN A 261 2.21 -2.50 7.16
C GLN A 261 1.43 -2.27 5.87
N LEU A 262 1.70 -3.03 4.81
CA LEU A 262 0.99 -2.87 3.54
C LEU A 262 -0.50 -3.23 3.67
N HIS A 263 -0.83 -4.22 4.50
CA HIS A 263 -2.22 -4.59 4.77
C HIS A 263 -2.92 -3.42 5.45
N HIS A 264 -2.39 -2.94 6.57
CA HIS A 264 -3.00 -1.83 7.30
C HIS A 264 -3.10 -0.56 6.44
N ARG A 265 -2.10 -0.29 5.61
CA ARG A 265 -2.08 0.86 4.69
C ARG A 265 -3.17 0.77 3.62
N THR A 266 -3.48 -0.44 3.18
CA THR A 266 -4.55 -0.75 2.23
C THR A 266 -5.92 -0.62 2.89
N VAL A 267 -6.11 -1.18 4.08
CA VAL A 267 -7.33 -1.00 4.88
C VAL A 267 -7.63 0.47 5.10
N TRP A 268 -6.61 1.27 5.42
CA TRP A 268 -6.76 2.71 5.56
C TRP A 268 -7.20 3.38 4.26
N ALA A 269 -6.59 3.06 3.11
CA ALA A 269 -7.03 3.60 1.82
C ALA A 269 -8.47 3.18 1.49
N LEU A 270 -8.84 1.91 1.70
CA LEU A 270 -10.21 1.43 1.47
C LEU A 270 -11.22 2.07 2.42
N SER A 271 -10.85 2.37 3.67
CA SER A 271 -11.75 3.07 4.62
C SER A 271 -12.07 4.50 4.20
N GLN A 272 -11.21 5.08 3.36
CA GLN A 272 -11.39 6.40 2.76
C GLN A 272 -12.28 6.35 1.51
N LEU A 273 -12.41 5.16 0.89
CA LEU A 273 -13.32 4.89 -0.22
C LEU A 273 -14.70 4.47 0.28
N TRP A 274 -14.77 3.40 1.08
CA TRP A 274 -16.00 2.84 1.66
C TRP A 274 -16.40 3.58 2.95
N VAL A 275 -16.68 4.88 2.82
CA VAL A 275 -16.82 5.78 3.96
C VAL A 275 -17.99 5.41 4.87
N THR A 276 -17.70 5.30 6.17
CA THR A 276 -18.66 5.38 7.28
C THR A 276 -18.09 6.25 8.39
N SER A 277 -18.90 6.66 9.38
CA SER A 277 -18.45 7.59 10.42
C SER A 277 -18.86 7.18 11.82
N GLY A 278 -17.90 7.26 12.75
CA GLY A 278 -18.14 7.18 14.18
C GLY A 278 -18.93 8.37 14.75
N ASN A 279 -19.16 9.44 13.97
CA ASN A 279 -20.11 10.51 14.31
C ASN A 279 -21.57 10.05 14.20
N THR A 280 -21.83 8.98 13.45
CA THR A 280 -23.15 8.33 13.34
C THR A 280 -23.16 7.00 14.11
N ASN A 281 -22.07 6.24 14.00
CA ASN A 281 -21.85 4.98 14.71
C ASN A 281 -21.07 5.25 16.01
N LEU A 282 -21.75 5.82 17.01
CA LEU A 282 -21.12 6.46 18.17
C LEU A 282 -20.32 5.52 19.09
N GLN A 283 -20.53 4.21 19.02
CA GLN A 283 -19.79 3.24 19.82
C GLN A 283 -18.65 2.62 19.02
N GLY A 284 -17.50 2.47 19.65
CA GLY A 284 -16.35 1.78 19.05
C GLY A 284 -16.70 0.37 18.57
N ARG A 285 -17.51 -0.37 19.35
CA ARG A 285 -17.95 -1.72 18.98
C ARG A 285 -18.78 -1.74 17.69
N TRP A 286 -19.52 -0.67 17.38
CA TRP A 286 -20.35 -0.61 16.18
C TRP A 286 -19.52 -0.46 14.91
N MET A 287 -18.32 0.10 15.01
CA MET A 287 -17.39 0.30 13.88
C MET A 287 -16.43 -0.88 13.67
N GLU A 288 -16.28 -1.75 14.66
CA GLU A 288 -15.26 -2.82 14.61
C GLU A 288 -15.51 -3.81 13.48
N GLU A 289 -16.75 -4.25 13.26
CA GLU A 289 -17.05 -5.20 12.18
C GLU A 289 -16.95 -4.54 10.79
N TYR A 290 -17.15 -3.23 10.69
CA TYR A 290 -16.84 -2.47 9.47
C TYR A 290 -15.34 -2.53 9.15
N VAL A 291 -14.49 -2.26 10.14
CA VAL A 291 -13.02 -2.33 9.95
C VAL A 291 -12.59 -3.75 9.60
N LYS A 292 -13.20 -4.77 10.23
CA LYS A 292 -12.91 -6.19 9.92
C LYS A 292 -13.34 -6.61 8.51
N VAL A 293 -14.41 -6.04 7.95
CA VAL A 293 -14.76 -6.27 6.53
C VAL A 293 -13.64 -5.72 5.62
N LEU A 294 -13.16 -4.51 5.90
CA LEU A 294 -12.07 -3.91 5.13
C LEU A 294 -10.76 -4.72 5.23
N ASP A 295 -10.42 -5.18 6.43
CA ASP A 295 -9.29 -6.09 6.68
C ASP A 295 -9.40 -7.37 5.83
N ARG A 296 -10.47 -8.14 6.01
CA ARG A 296 -10.67 -9.42 5.28
C ARG A 296 -10.51 -9.29 3.77
N HIS A 297 -10.92 -8.15 3.22
CA HIS A 297 -10.95 -7.91 1.78
C HIS A 297 -9.83 -6.99 1.28
N ALA A 298 -8.90 -6.54 2.13
CA ALA A 298 -7.81 -5.65 1.73
C ALA A 298 -6.99 -6.25 0.58
N PHE A 299 -6.74 -7.55 0.62
CA PHE A 299 -6.06 -8.33 -0.41
C PHE A 299 -6.97 -9.36 -1.10
N GLY A 300 -8.29 -9.23 -0.94
CA GLY A 300 -9.29 -10.14 -1.47
C GLY A 300 -9.81 -9.71 -2.85
N ASN A 301 -11.06 -10.10 -3.16
CA ASN A 301 -11.76 -9.65 -4.34
C ASN A 301 -12.66 -8.45 -4.03
N TYR A 302 -12.60 -7.40 -4.85
CA TYR A 302 -13.41 -6.21 -4.66
C TYR A 302 -14.94 -6.48 -4.71
N ARG A 303 -15.39 -7.51 -5.44
CA ARG A 303 -16.80 -7.91 -5.49
C ARG A 303 -17.30 -8.49 -4.16
N ASP A 304 -16.42 -9.19 -3.43
CA ASP A 304 -16.74 -9.75 -2.12
C ASP A 304 -16.79 -8.64 -1.07
N LEU A 305 -15.86 -7.67 -1.14
CA LEU A 305 -15.91 -6.44 -0.36
C LEU A 305 -17.25 -5.70 -0.56
N MET A 306 -17.68 -5.52 -1.81
CA MET A 306 -18.95 -4.86 -2.12
C MET A 306 -20.11 -5.57 -1.40
N TYR A 307 -20.20 -6.90 -1.47
CA TYR A 307 -21.28 -7.65 -0.85
C TYR A 307 -21.29 -7.52 0.68
N GLU A 308 -20.15 -7.81 1.31
CA GLU A 308 -20.07 -7.79 2.77
C GLU A 308 -20.25 -6.38 3.34
N MET A 309 -19.75 -5.36 2.64
CA MET A 309 -19.91 -3.96 3.04
C MET A 309 -21.36 -3.48 2.85
N THR A 310 -22.06 -3.91 1.79
CA THR A 310 -23.48 -3.60 1.61
C THR A 310 -24.34 -4.09 2.78
N LEU A 311 -24.03 -5.27 3.33
CA LEU A 311 -24.77 -5.83 4.45
C LEU A 311 -24.12 -5.55 5.80
N ASN A 312 -23.15 -4.64 5.86
CA ASN A 312 -22.53 -4.24 7.12
C ASN A 312 -23.46 -3.32 7.92
N PRO A 313 -23.75 -3.61 9.20
CA PRO A 313 -24.69 -2.83 10.00
C PRO A 313 -24.26 -1.37 10.24
N ALA A 314 -22.95 -1.09 10.34
CA ALA A 314 -22.45 0.27 10.51
C ALA A 314 -22.63 1.11 9.23
N MET A 315 -22.38 0.51 8.07
CA MET A 315 -22.63 1.12 6.75
C MET A 315 -24.13 1.35 6.55
N GLY A 316 -24.94 0.34 6.86
CA GLY A 316 -26.39 0.44 6.72
C GLY A 316 -27.02 1.48 7.65
N ASN A 317 -26.49 1.67 8.86
CA ASN A 317 -26.89 2.75 9.75
C ASN A 317 -26.43 4.13 9.24
N PHE A 318 -25.19 4.22 8.74
CA PHE A 318 -24.62 5.48 8.24
C PHE A 318 -25.40 6.03 7.03
N LEU A 319 -25.85 5.15 6.13
CA LEU A 319 -26.57 5.53 4.90
C LEU A 319 -28.07 5.21 4.96
N ASP A 320 -28.62 5.03 6.17
CA ASP A 320 -30.04 4.76 6.44
C ASP A 320 -30.64 3.55 5.67
N MET A 321 -29.83 2.66 5.10
CA MET A 321 -30.30 1.44 4.44
C MET A 321 -31.09 0.56 5.41
N ILE A 322 -30.70 0.54 6.70
CA ILE A 322 -31.41 -0.20 7.76
C ILE A 322 -32.89 0.20 7.94
N ARG A 323 -33.27 1.39 7.45
CA ARG A 323 -34.61 1.98 7.50
C ARG A 323 -35.33 1.93 6.15
N SER A 324 -34.66 1.50 5.09
CA SER A 324 -35.24 1.41 3.75
C SER A 324 -36.26 0.28 3.69
N THR A 325 -37.51 0.61 3.36
CA THR A 325 -38.60 -0.35 3.21
C THR A 325 -39.30 -0.19 1.86
N ARG A 326 -40.05 -1.19 1.41
CA ARG A 326 -40.79 -1.13 0.15
C ARG A 326 -41.80 0.04 0.08
N THR A 327 -42.31 0.51 1.21
CA THR A 327 -43.25 1.63 1.31
C THR A 327 -42.58 2.96 1.61
N SER A 328 -41.33 2.94 2.09
CA SER A 328 -40.51 4.12 2.37
C SER A 328 -39.07 3.84 1.93
N PRO A 329 -38.84 3.74 0.60
CA PRO A 329 -37.51 3.46 0.06
C PRO A 329 -36.55 4.62 0.34
N ASN A 330 -35.33 4.33 0.82
CA ASN A 330 -34.29 5.34 1.06
C ASN A 330 -33.17 5.21 0.01
N GLU A 331 -32.90 6.31 -0.70
CA GLU A 331 -31.95 6.35 -1.82
C GLU A 331 -30.49 6.63 -1.44
N ASN A 332 -30.18 6.93 -0.17
CA ASN A 332 -28.84 7.30 0.28
C ASN A 332 -27.81 6.21 -0.08
N TYR A 333 -27.99 4.97 0.40
CA TYR A 333 -27.08 3.86 0.07
C TYR A 333 -26.93 3.62 -1.46
N PRO A 334 -28.03 3.52 -2.25
CA PRO A 334 -27.95 3.43 -3.71
C PRO A 334 -27.17 4.56 -4.38
N ARG A 335 -27.28 5.81 -3.89
CA ARG A 335 -26.48 6.92 -4.41
C ARG A 335 -25.01 6.72 -4.11
N GLU A 336 -24.66 6.43 -2.86
CA GLU A 336 -23.25 6.35 -2.45
C GLU A 336 -22.51 5.15 -3.05
N ILE A 337 -23.15 3.96 -3.11
CA ILE A 337 -22.49 2.80 -3.74
C ILE A 337 -22.17 3.07 -5.20
N LEU A 338 -23.03 3.79 -5.93
CA LEU A 338 -22.78 4.15 -7.32
C LEU A 338 -21.76 5.29 -7.43
N GLN A 339 -22.00 6.39 -6.73
CA GLN A 339 -21.31 7.66 -6.97
C GLN A 339 -19.96 7.78 -6.27
N LEU A 340 -19.83 7.26 -5.05
CA LEU A 340 -18.63 7.44 -4.24
C LEU A 340 -17.77 6.18 -4.16
N PHE A 341 -18.38 5.00 -4.20
CA PHE A 341 -17.66 3.76 -3.89
C PHE A 341 -17.26 2.94 -5.12
N THR A 342 -17.91 3.14 -6.28
CA THR A 342 -17.71 2.27 -7.45
C THR A 342 -17.59 2.95 -8.80
N VAL A 343 -18.65 3.58 -9.33
CA VAL A 343 -18.70 4.00 -10.74
C VAL A 343 -18.48 5.50 -10.96
N GLY A 344 -18.71 6.33 -9.94
CA GLY A 344 -18.61 7.78 -10.09
C GLY A 344 -19.79 8.39 -10.83
N VAL A 345 -19.83 9.73 -10.84
CA VAL A 345 -20.93 10.51 -11.43
C VAL A 345 -20.84 10.68 -12.96
N TYR A 346 -19.67 10.42 -13.56
CA TYR A 346 -19.44 10.52 -15.00
C TYR A 346 -18.81 9.23 -15.56
N GLU A 347 -19.15 8.90 -16.80
CA GLU A 347 -18.53 7.83 -17.58
C GLU A 347 -17.04 8.06 -17.76
N LEU A 348 -16.23 7.00 -17.61
CA LEU A 348 -14.78 7.04 -17.66
C LEU A 348 -14.23 6.18 -18.78
N ASN A 349 -13.20 6.69 -19.45
CA ASN A 349 -12.28 5.88 -20.24
C ASN A 349 -11.45 4.97 -19.31
N GLN A 350 -10.83 3.95 -19.89
CA GLN A 350 -9.94 3.03 -19.17
C GLN A 350 -8.80 3.75 -18.43
N ASP A 351 -8.36 4.90 -18.95
CA ASP A 351 -7.30 5.73 -18.39
C ASP A 351 -7.80 6.73 -17.32
N GLY A 352 -9.07 6.63 -16.90
CA GLY A 352 -9.68 7.50 -15.89
C GLY A 352 -10.06 8.89 -16.36
N THR A 353 -9.85 9.23 -17.64
CA THR A 353 -10.37 10.47 -18.21
C THR A 353 -11.88 10.36 -18.45
N GLN A 354 -12.60 11.48 -18.36
CA GLN A 354 -14.05 11.49 -18.57
C GLN A 354 -14.38 11.26 -20.05
N VAL A 355 -15.38 10.41 -20.32
CA VAL A 355 -16.00 10.31 -21.64
C VAL A 355 -16.83 11.57 -21.88
N ARG A 356 -16.70 12.14 -23.08
CA ARG A 356 -17.36 13.38 -23.46
C ARG A 356 -18.29 13.20 -24.64
N ASP A 357 -19.39 13.94 -24.66
CA ASP A 357 -20.32 14.00 -25.79
C ASP A 357 -19.75 14.82 -26.96
N ALA A 358 -20.50 14.94 -28.05
CA ALA A 358 -20.11 15.72 -29.24
C ALA A 358 -19.91 17.22 -28.95
N ASN A 359 -20.43 17.73 -27.83
CA ASN A 359 -20.30 19.11 -27.38
C ASN A 359 -19.22 19.28 -26.30
N ASN A 360 -18.40 18.25 -26.07
CA ASN A 360 -17.33 18.22 -25.08
C ASN A 360 -17.81 18.24 -23.60
N ASN A 361 -19.09 17.92 -23.33
CA ASN A 361 -19.60 17.78 -21.96
C ASN A 361 -19.34 16.37 -21.41
N PRO A 362 -18.98 16.21 -20.12
CA PRO A 362 -18.90 14.90 -19.48
C PRO A 362 -20.25 14.17 -19.50
N ILE A 363 -20.24 12.88 -19.84
CA ILE A 363 -21.46 12.06 -19.88
C ILE A 363 -21.76 11.53 -18.48
N PRO A 364 -22.94 11.79 -17.88
CA PRO A 364 -23.31 11.25 -16.58
C PRO A 364 -23.47 9.72 -16.60
N THR A 365 -23.02 9.03 -15.55
CA THR A 365 -23.11 7.56 -15.46
C THR A 365 -24.56 7.08 -15.26
N TYR A 366 -25.39 7.87 -14.59
CA TYR A 366 -26.77 7.52 -14.28
C TYR A 366 -27.67 8.76 -14.14
N ASP A 367 -28.97 8.50 -14.17
CA ASP A 367 -30.02 9.47 -13.87
C ASP A 367 -30.81 9.06 -12.60
N GLN A 368 -31.79 9.88 -12.23
CA GLN A 368 -32.66 9.59 -11.08
C GLN A 368 -33.47 8.30 -11.23
N ALA A 369 -33.87 7.95 -12.46
CA ALA A 369 -34.64 6.74 -12.71
C ALA A 369 -33.81 5.49 -12.39
N ARG A 370 -32.51 5.50 -12.74
CA ARG A 370 -31.56 4.46 -12.38
C ARG A 370 -31.42 4.31 -10.87
N ILE A 371 -31.23 5.42 -10.15
CA ILE A 371 -31.14 5.44 -8.69
C ILE A 371 -32.39 4.79 -8.09
N ASN A 372 -33.58 5.23 -8.51
CA ASN A 372 -34.85 4.68 -8.01
C ASN A 372 -34.96 3.16 -8.22
N ASN A 373 -34.42 2.61 -9.32
CA ASN A 373 -34.42 1.17 -9.59
C ASN A 373 -33.46 0.41 -8.66
N PHE A 374 -32.26 0.95 -8.42
CA PHE A 374 -31.35 0.39 -7.42
C PHE A 374 -31.94 0.49 -6.01
N THR A 375 -32.55 1.62 -5.65
CA THR A 375 -33.18 1.84 -4.34
C THR A 375 -34.13 0.71 -3.95
N ARG A 376 -34.94 0.22 -4.90
CA ARG A 376 -35.88 -0.88 -4.64
C ARG A 376 -35.17 -2.18 -4.20
N ILE A 377 -33.96 -2.45 -4.69
CA ILE A 377 -33.16 -3.65 -4.36
C ILE A 377 -32.67 -3.60 -2.91
N TYR A 378 -32.39 -2.40 -2.42
CA TYR A 378 -31.88 -2.18 -1.07
C TYR A 378 -32.98 -1.95 -0.03
N THR A 379 -34.24 -2.31 -0.34
CA THR A 379 -35.35 -2.27 0.63
C THR A 379 -35.42 -3.56 1.47
N GLY A 380 -35.81 -3.43 2.73
CA GLY A 380 -36.08 -4.55 3.62
C GLY A 380 -34.87 -5.10 4.39
N TRP A 381 -33.67 -4.60 4.15
CA TRP A 381 -32.46 -4.99 4.89
C TRP A 381 -32.35 -4.17 6.17
N THR A 382 -32.21 -4.82 7.32
CA THR A 382 -32.13 -4.16 8.63
C THR A 382 -31.22 -4.92 9.59
N PHE A 383 -31.07 -4.44 10.83
CA PHE A 383 -30.28 -5.15 11.85
C PHE A 383 -30.75 -6.59 12.05
N CYS A 384 -29.81 -7.46 12.41
CA CYS A 384 -30.08 -8.85 12.74
C CYS A 384 -30.83 -8.95 14.09
N ASN A 385 -32.16 -8.75 14.04
CA ASN A 385 -33.03 -8.56 15.21
C ASN A 385 -33.91 -9.77 15.55
N VAL A 386 -33.64 -10.95 14.97
CA VAL A 386 -34.42 -12.17 15.18
C VAL A 386 -33.62 -13.18 15.99
N VAL A 387 -34.23 -13.83 16.97
CA VAL A 387 -33.57 -14.92 17.71
C VAL A 387 -33.48 -16.15 16.79
N SER A 388 -32.30 -16.37 16.20
CA SER A 388 -32.06 -17.43 15.22
C SER A 388 -30.58 -17.80 15.19
N ALA A 389 -30.24 -18.97 14.63
CA ALA A 389 -28.85 -19.35 14.36
C ALA A 389 -28.13 -18.38 13.42
N GLU A 390 -28.90 -17.58 12.69
CA GLU A 390 -28.46 -16.59 11.74
C GLU A 390 -28.11 -15.21 12.34
N CYS A 391 -28.60 -14.94 13.56
CA CYS A 391 -28.28 -13.75 14.35
C CYS A 391 -27.77 -14.15 15.74
N PRO A 392 -26.63 -14.84 15.84
CA PRO A 392 -26.13 -15.37 17.11
C PRO A 392 -25.85 -14.30 18.17
N ASN A 393 -25.65 -13.04 17.76
CA ASN A 393 -25.35 -11.92 18.66
C ASN A 393 -26.56 -11.05 18.97
N HIS A 394 -27.78 -11.46 18.60
CA HIS A 394 -28.99 -10.71 18.90
C HIS A 394 -29.24 -10.62 20.43
N GLN A 395 -29.47 -9.40 20.91
CA GLN A 395 -29.83 -9.11 22.30
C GLN A 395 -31.03 -8.17 22.32
N SER A 396 -32.07 -8.53 23.08
CA SER A 396 -33.30 -7.73 23.15
C SER A 396 -33.01 -6.30 23.62
N GLY A 397 -33.43 -5.31 22.83
CA GLY A 397 -33.24 -3.88 23.13
C GLY A 397 -31.84 -3.32 22.83
N ILE A 398 -30.91 -4.15 22.33
CA ILE A 398 -29.55 -3.73 21.97
C ILE A 398 -29.36 -3.95 20.46
N PRO A 399 -29.12 -2.90 19.67
CA PRO A 399 -28.87 -3.03 18.24
C PRO A 399 -27.66 -3.95 17.94
N ASN A 400 -27.86 -4.91 17.04
CA ASN A 400 -26.82 -5.87 16.67
C ASN A 400 -25.93 -5.32 15.54
N TYR A 401 -24.76 -4.80 15.90
CA TYR A 401 -23.73 -4.37 14.96
C TYR A 401 -22.65 -5.44 14.70
N ILE A 402 -22.85 -6.67 15.18
CA ILE A 402 -21.90 -7.76 15.01
C ILE A 402 -22.24 -8.58 13.79
N ASP A 403 -23.50 -9.01 13.71
CA ASP A 403 -23.97 -9.84 12.61
C ASP A 403 -24.35 -8.98 11.40
N SER A 404 -24.14 -9.51 10.19
CA SER A 404 -24.58 -8.84 8.96
C SER A 404 -26.09 -8.54 9.00
N MET A 405 -26.47 -7.45 8.36
CA MET A 405 -27.87 -7.08 8.16
C MET A 405 -28.66 -8.23 7.55
N ARG A 406 -29.91 -8.36 7.99
CA ARG A 406 -30.84 -9.39 7.53
C ARG A 406 -32.06 -8.78 6.86
N LEU A 407 -32.60 -9.56 5.93
CA LEU A 407 -33.80 -9.19 5.22
C LEU A 407 -35.04 -9.42 6.10
N VAL A 408 -35.93 -8.44 6.11
CA VAL A 408 -37.34 -8.59 6.48
C VAL A 408 -38.13 -8.74 5.18
N PRO A 409 -38.54 -9.95 4.79
CA PRO A 409 -38.99 -10.23 3.42
C PRO A 409 -40.26 -9.45 3.02
N SER A 410 -41.15 -9.19 3.98
CA SER A 410 -42.37 -8.39 3.78
C SER A 410 -42.11 -6.90 3.47
N ASN A 411 -40.90 -6.42 3.75
CA ASN A 411 -40.46 -5.04 3.50
C ASN A 411 -39.62 -4.87 2.24
N HIS A 412 -39.44 -5.92 1.44
CA HIS A 412 -38.67 -5.86 0.19
C HIS A 412 -39.58 -5.57 -1.03
N ASP A 413 -39.12 -4.76 -1.98
CA ASP A 413 -39.84 -4.49 -3.24
C ASP A 413 -39.76 -5.66 -4.21
N THR A 414 -40.88 -6.36 -4.38
CA THR A 414 -41.00 -7.49 -5.32
C THR A 414 -41.87 -7.19 -6.53
N ALA A 415 -42.63 -6.09 -6.50
CA ALA A 415 -43.70 -5.83 -7.47
C ALA A 415 -43.20 -5.24 -8.80
N ASN A 416 -42.00 -4.66 -8.82
CA ASN A 416 -41.54 -3.85 -9.94
C ASN A 416 -40.32 -4.47 -10.60
N SER A 417 -40.29 -4.45 -11.93
CA SER A 417 -39.07 -4.69 -12.70
C SER A 417 -38.11 -3.52 -12.48
N LYS A 418 -36.82 -3.82 -12.41
CA LYS A 418 -35.77 -2.85 -12.08
C LYS A 418 -34.79 -2.80 -13.25
N ALA A 419 -34.75 -1.68 -13.96
CA ALA A 419 -33.77 -1.49 -15.02
C ALA A 419 -32.44 -1.03 -14.39
N LEU A 420 -31.36 -1.77 -14.65
CA LEU A 420 -29.99 -1.50 -14.18
C LEU A 420 -29.10 -0.99 -15.33
N PHE A 421 -27.80 -0.80 -15.10
CA PHE A 421 -26.90 -0.32 -16.14
C PHE A 421 -26.89 -1.24 -17.36
N ASN A 422 -26.86 -0.63 -18.54
CA ASN A 422 -26.88 -1.32 -19.83
C ASN A 422 -25.67 -0.89 -20.68
N TYR A 423 -24.48 -1.30 -20.23
CA TYR A 423 -23.23 -1.17 -20.99
C TYR A 423 -22.96 -2.44 -21.82
N PRO A 424 -22.05 -2.40 -22.80
CA PRO A 424 -21.68 -3.58 -23.59
C PRO A 424 -21.25 -4.75 -22.70
N GLY A 425 -21.98 -5.87 -22.78
CA GLY A 425 -21.72 -7.06 -21.95
C GLY A 425 -22.28 -6.97 -20.52
N ALA A 426 -23.16 -6.01 -20.21
CA ALA A 426 -23.72 -5.86 -18.87
C ALA A 426 -24.49 -7.12 -18.41
N PRO A 427 -24.11 -7.75 -17.29
CA PRO A 427 -24.93 -8.76 -16.66
C PRO A 427 -26.16 -8.08 -16.03
N TYR A 428 -27.32 -8.71 -16.15
CA TYR A 428 -28.56 -8.30 -15.46
C TYR A 428 -29.00 -6.85 -15.70
N ALA A 429 -28.92 -6.35 -16.94
CA ALA A 429 -29.40 -5.01 -17.31
C ALA A 429 -30.88 -4.76 -16.93
N THR A 430 -31.66 -5.81 -16.67
CA THR A 430 -32.96 -5.73 -16.03
C THR A 430 -33.17 -6.90 -15.07
N ILE A 431 -33.67 -6.61 -13.87
CA ILE A 431 -34.17 -7.62 -12.92
C ILE A 431 -35.71 -7.61 -13.03
N PRO A 432 -36.35 -8.73 -13.42
CA PRO A 432 -37.81 -8.78 -13.56
C PRO A 432 -38.51 -8.64 -12.20
N ALA A 433 -39.78 -8.25 -12.23
CA ALA A 433 -40.65 -8.33 -11.05
C ALA A 433 -40.78 -9.81 -10.60
N CYS A 434 -40.94 -10.02 -9.31
CA CYS A 434 -41.10 -11.37 -8.78
C CYS A 434 -42.53 -11.88 -9.02
N THR A 435 -42.68 -12.94 -9.81
CA THR A 435 -43.99 -13.52 -10.16
C THR A 435 -44.50 -14.52 -9.12
N ASN A 436 -43.64 -15.05 -8.25
CA ASN A 436 -43.97 -16.09 -7.27
C ASN A 436 -43.71 -15.69 -5.81
N CYS A 437 -43.52 -14.40 -5.50
CA CYS A 437 -43.26 -13.88 -4.15
C CYS A 437 -44.51 -13.84 -3.23
N THR A 438 -45.24 -14.95 -3.19
CA THR A 438 -46.48 -15.14 -2.40
C THR A 438 -46.21 -15.46 -0.92
N ASN A 439 -45.00 -15.86 -0.57
CA ASN A 439 -44.56 -16.16 0.79
C ASN A 439 -43.15 -15.59 1.05
N ASP A 440 -42.72 -15.60 2.31
CA ASP A 440 -41.45 -15.01 2.72
C ASP A 440 -40.22 -15.76 2.19
N ALA A 441 -40.27 -17.08 2.03
CA ALA A 441 -39.16 -17.85 1.46
C ALA A 441 -38.85 -17.42 0.00
N ASN A 442 -39.88 -17.24 -0.82
CA ASN A 442 -39.74 -16.78 -2.19
C ASN A 442 -39.28 -15.32 -2.26
N ARG A 443 -39.78 -14.46 -1.35
CA ARG A 443 -39.32 -13.06 -1.22
C ARG A 443 -37.85 -12.98 -0.84
N THR A 444 -37.41 -13.80 0.13
CA THR A 444 -36.01 -13.90 0.54
C THR A 444 -35.13 -14.31 -0.64
N THR A 445 -35.50 -15.37 -1.33
CA THR A 445 -34.74 -15.86 -2.50
C THR A 445 -34.62 -14.76 -3.57
N TYR A 446 -35.73 -14.10 -3.89
CA TYR A 446 -35.73 -12.99 -4.85
C TYR A 446 -34.84 -11.82 -4.39
N ALA A 447 -34.91 -11.42 -3.12
CA ALA A 447 -34.14 -10.31 -2.58
C ALA A 447 -32.63 -10.57 -2.62
N TYR A 448 -32.16 -11.74 -2.16
CA TYR A 448 -30.75 -12.10 -2.23
C TYR A 448 -30.24 -12.26 -3.67
N ASN A 449 -31.06 -12.80 -4.57
CA ASN A 449 -30.72 -12.86 -5.99
C ASN A 449 -30.62 -11.46 -6.60
N SER A 450 -31.60 -10.59 -6.34
CA SER A 450 -31.61 -9.24 -6.89
C SER A 450 -30.47 -8.38 -6.36
N LEU A 451 -30.08 -8.55 -5.08
CA LEU A 451 -28.90 -7.93 -4.51
C LEU A 451 -27.62 -8.36 -5.25
N ASN A 452 -27.41 -9.67 -5.44
CA ASN A 452 -26.22 -10.16 -6.15
C ASN A 452 -26.19 -9.70 -7.61
N GLN A 453 -27.33 -9.75 -8.31
CA GLN A 453 -27.46 -9.27 -9.68
C GLN A 453 -27.12 -7.78 -9.80
N ALA A 454 -27.55 -6.96 -8.83
CA ALA A 454 -27.23 -5.55 -8.77
C ALA A 454 -25.74 -5.29 -8.56
N LEU A 455 -25.14 -5.99 -7.60
CA LEU A 455 -23.71 -5.85 -7.30
C LEU A 455 -22.84 -6.38 -8.46
N ASP A 456 -23.25 -7.44 -9.15
CA ASP A 456 -22.57 -7.94 -10.36
C ASP A 456 -22.67 -6.95 -11.51
N ASN A 457 -23.83 -6.31 -11.69
CA ASN A 457 -24.03 -5.26 -12.68
C ASN A 457 -23.14 -4.03 -12.39
N ILE A 458 -23.01 -3.63 -11.12
CA ILE A 458 -22.11 -2.54 -10.72
C ILE A 458 -20.65 -2.95 -10.91
N PHE A 459 -20.22 -4.09 -10.39
CA PHE A 459 -18.83 -4.54 -10.39
C PHE A 459 -18.24 -4.71 -11.81
N ASN A 460 -19.06 -5.17 -12.76
CA ASN A 460 -18.66 -5.33 -14.15
C ASN A 460 -18.76 -4.03 -14.97
N HIS A 461 -19.22 -2.93 -14.37
CA HIS A 461 -19.28 -1.64 -15.06
C HIS A 461 -17.86 -1.17 -15.46
N PRO A 462 -17.65 -0.67 -16.69
CA PRO A 462 -16.34 -0.24 -17.17
C PRO A 462 -15.64 0.78 -16.26
N ASN A 463 -16.41 1.70 -15.66
CA ASN A 463 -15.87 2.70 -14.72
C ASN A 463 -15.18 2.15 -13.47
N VAL A 464 -15.54 0.96 -12.97
CA VAL A 464 -15.07 0.54 -11.63
C VAL A 464 -13.55 0.43 -11.56
N GLY A 465 -12.92 -0.15 -12.59
CA GLY A 465 -11.47 -0.28 -12.68
C GLY A 465 -10.72 1.07 -12.60
N PRO A 466 -10.97 2.03 -13.51
CA PRO A 466 -10.33 3.34 -13.46
C PRO A 466 -10.74 4.17 -12.24
N PHE A 467 -11.99 4.10 -11.78
CA PHE A 467 -12.46 4.85 -10.62
C PHE A 467 -11.72 4.41 -9.34
N VAL A 468 -11.78 3.11 -9.02
CA VAL A 468 -11.11 2.55 -7.84
C VAL A 468 -9.58 2.66 -7.97
N GLY A 469 -9.04 2.42 -9.17
CA GLY A 469 -7.62 2.54 -9.46
C GLY A 469 -7.09 3.95 -9.19
N LYS A 470 -7.73 4.99 -9.75
CA LYS A 470 -7.34 6.39 -9.52
C LYS A 470 -7.39 6.75 -8.04
N PHE A 471 -8.49 6.39 -7.36
CA PHE A 471 -8.65 6.66 -5.93
C PHE A 471 -7.51 6.05 -5.10
N LEU A 472 -7.19 4.78 -5.32
CA LEU A 472 -6.13 4.10 -4.57
C LEU A 472 -4.74 4.68 -4.88
N ILE A 473 -4.48 5.09 -6.12
CA ILE A 473 -3.23 5.78 -6.46
C ILE A 473 -3.13 7.11 -5.69
N GLN A 474 -4.22 7.89 -5.64
CA GLN A 474 -4.27 9.14 -4.88
C GLN A 474 -3.95 8.92 -3.42
N HIS A 475 -4.52 7.89 -2.81
CA HIS A 475 -4.27 7.62 -1.39
C HIS A 475 -2.88 7.02 -1.12
N LEU A 476 -2.32 6.21 -2.02
CA LEU A 476 -1.06 5.48 -1.80
C LEU A 476 0.20 6.19 -2.32
N VAL A 477 0.13 6.92 -3.44
CA VAL A 477 1.33 7.35 -4.20
C VAL A 477 1.36 8.85 -4.48
N THR A 478 0.39 9.40 -5.22
CA THR A 478 0.42 10.80 -5.71
C THR A 478 -0.98 11.35 -5.97
N SER A 479 -1.19 12.64 -5.70
CA SER A 479 -2.49 13.32 -5.84
C SER A 479 -2.97 13.45 -7.29
N ASP A 480 -2.04 13.49 -8.25
CA ASP A 480 -2.32 13.73 -9.68
C ASP A 480 -1.67 12.65 -10.57
N PRO A 481 -2.22 11.42 -10.58
CA PRO A 481 -1.65 10.35 -11.40
C PRO A 481 -1.94 10.56 -12.88
N SER A 482 -0.97 10.24 -13.75
CA SER A 482 -1.20 10.34 -15.20
C SER A 482 -2.31 9.37 -15.67
N PRO A 483 -3.03 9.70 -16.77
CA PRO A 483 -4.00 8.79 -17.35
C PRO A 483 -3.40 7.41 -17.69
N THR A 484 -2.14 7.37 -18.14
CA THR A 484 -1.49 6.10 -18.47
C THR A 484 -1.26 5.21 -17.24
N TYR A 485 -0.98 5.82 -16.08
CA TYR A 485 -0.84 5.11 -14.82
C TYR A 485 -2.18 4.55 -14.36
N VAL A 486 -3.23 5.38 -14.35
CA VAL A 486 -4.60 4.92 -14.06
C VAL A 486 -5.00 3.78 -15.02
N GLY A 487 -4.70 3.89 -16.31
CA GLY A 487 -4.98 2.86 -17.31
C GLY A 487 -4.34 1.50 -17.03
N ARG A 488 -3.07 1.48 -16.58
CA ARG A 488 -2.36 0.24 -16.22
C ARG A 488 -2.95 -0.40 -14.95
N VAL A 489 -3.30 0.41 -13.95
CA VAL A 489 -3.93 -0.08 -12.72
C VAL A 489 -5.35 -0.59 -12.99
N ALA A 490 -6.12 0.15 -13.81
CA ALA A 490 -7.44 -0.28 -14.25
C ALA A 490 -7.37 -1.59 -15.05
N ALA A 491 -6.31 -1.81 -15.84
CA ALA A 491 -6.12 -3.07 -16.56
C ALA A 491 -5.89 -4.24 -15.58
N ALA A 492 -5.08 -4.03 -14.53
CA ALA A 492 -4.87 -5.02 -13.48
C ALA A 492 -6.14 -5.30 -12.67
N PHE A 493 -6.97 -4.28 -12.40
CA PHE A 493 -8.30 -4.47 -11.82
C PHE A 493 -9.18 -5.30 -12.73
N ASN A 494 -9.17 -5.02 -14.04
CA ASN A 494 -10.01 -5.71 -15.00
C ASN A 494 -9.61 -7.18 -15.19
N ASN A 495 -8.32 -7.48 -15.07
CA ASN A 495 -7.76 -8.83 -15.21
C ASN A 495 -6.36 -8.91 -14.55
N ASN A 496 -6.22 -9.77 -13.55
CA ASN A 496 -4.94 -10.01 -12.86
C ASN A 496 -3.89 -10.82 -13.66
N GLY A 497 -4.15 -11.10 -14.94
CA GLY A 497 -3.33 -11.96 -15.81
C GLY A 497 -3.80 -13.43 -15.84
N ALA A 498 -4.74 -13.82 -14.97
CA ALA A 498 -5.37 -15.14 -14.94
C ALA A 498 -6.89 -15.09 -15.24
N GLY A 499 -7.40 -13.96 -15.72
CA GLY A 499 -8.82 -13.75 -16.03
C GLY A 499 -9.67 -13.37 -14.82
N VAL A 500 -9.07 -13.06 -13.67
CA VAL A 500 -9.82 -12.65 -12.46
C VAL A 500 -9.89 -11.12 -12.41
N ARG A 501 -11.11 -10.59 -12.39
CA ARG A 501 -11.41 -9.18 -12.16
C ARG A 501 -11.45 -8.89 -10.66
N GLY A 502 -11.01 -7.70 -10.25
CA GLY A 502 -11.13 -7.19 -8.88
C GLY A 502 -10.15 -7.77 -7.86
N ASP A 503 -9.07 -8.43 -8.32
CA ASP A 503 -8.01 -8.94 -7.44
C ASP A 503 -7.19 -7.77 -6.87
N MET A 504 -7.37 -7.50 -5.58
CA MET A 504 -6.75 -6.35 -4.91
C MET A 504 -5.23 -6.50 -4.77
N GLN A 505 -4.68 -7.71 -4.71
CA GLN A 505 -3.22 -7.89 -4.70
C GLN A 505 -2.60 -7.45 -6.03
N ALA A 506 -3.25 -7.80 -7.14
CA ALA A 506 -2.81 -7.39 -8.47
C ALA A 506 -2.89 -5.86 -8.65
N VAL A 507 -3.98 -5.25 -8.18
CA VAL A 507 -4.18 -3.79 -8.21
C VAL A 507 -3.12 -3.07 -7.38
N ILE A 508 -2.90 -3.46 -6.13
CA ILE A 508 -1.91 -2.83 -5.24
C ILE A 508 -0.49 -2.99 -5.77
N ARG A 509 -0.17 -4.17 -6.33
CA ARG A 509 1.12 -4.40 -6.99
C ARG A 509 1.30 -3.49 -8.21
N ALA A 510 0.25 -3.35 -9.04
CA ALA A 510 0.29 -2.47 -10.21
C ALA A 510 0.50 -1.01 -9.80
N ILE A 511 -0.10 -0.56 -8.70
CA ILE A 511 0.12 0.78 -8.12
C ILE A 511 1.58 0.94 -7.68
N LEU A 512 2.03 0.12 -6.72
CA LEU A 512 3.30 0.38 -6.04
C LEU A 512 4.55 0.11 -6.91
N LEU A 513 4.42 -0.71 -7.95
CA LEU A 513 5.50 -1.04 -8.87
C LEU A 513 5.44 -0.26 -10.19
N ASP A 514 4.48 0.65 -10.36
CA ASP A 514 4.34 1.39 -11.61
C ASP A 514 5.59 2.22 -11.92
N PRO A 515 5.98 2.36 -13.21
CA PRO A 515 7.07 3.25 -13.61
C PRO A 515 6.90 4.71 -13.18
N GLU A 516 5.68 5.22 -13.00
CA GLU A 516 5.46 6.56 -12.45
C GLU A 516 5.78 6.61 -10.96
N ALA A 517 5.37 5.59 -10.22
CA ALA A 517 5.67 5.44 -8.80
C ALA A 517 7.15 5.15 -8.52
N ARG A 518 7.87 4.48 -9.43
CA ARG A 518 9.24 3.93 -9.23
C ARG A 518 10.33 4.51 -10.15
N GLY A 519 9.99 5.20 -11.24
CA GLY A 519 10.92 5.81 -12.20
C GLY A 519 11.25 7.28 -11.93
N ASP A 520 11.67 8.00 -12.98
CA ASP A 520 12.28 9.34 -12.92
C ASP A 520 11.28 10.52 -12.93
N ILE A 521 9.98 10.27 -13.15
CA ILE A 521 8.91 11.31 -13.15
C ILE A 521 8.87 12.15 -11.87
N LYS A 522 9.49 11.66 -10.80
CA LYS A 522 9.44 12.19 -9.43
C LYS A 522 10.18 13.51 -9.22
N THR A 523 10.93 13.97 -10.21
CA THR A 523 11.54 15.30 -10.20
C THR A 523 10.58 16.40 -10.66
N ASP A 524 9.43 16.04 -11.25
CA ASP A 524 8.40 17.01 -11.66
C ASP A 524 7.90 17.81 -10.45
N PRO A 525 7.93 19.16 -10.49
CA PRO A 525 7.49 20.03 -9.38
C PRO A 525 6.06 19.76 -8.89
N ASN A 526 5.17 19.25 -9.74
CA ASN A 526 3.78 18.96 -9.42
C ASN A 526 3.57 17.52 -8.91
N TYR A 527 4.59 16.65 -8.99
CA TYR A 527 4.48 15.27 -8.54
C TYR A 527 4.56 15.13 -7.02
N GLY A 528 3.74 14.22 -6.51
CA GLY A 528 3.66 13.84 -5.11
C GLY A 528 2.27 14.03 -4.53
N LYS A 529 2.20 14.09 -3.20
CA LYS A 529 0.98 14.40 -2.44
C LYS A 529 1.34 15.05 -1.11
N LEU A 530 0.45 15.86 -0.56
CA LEU A 530 0.62 16.30 0.83
C LEU A 530 0.50 15.07 1.74
N ARG A 531 1.43 14.92 2.71
CA ARG A 531 1.27 13.93 3.77
C ARG A 531 0.04 14.29 4.59
N GLU A 532 -1.04 13.54 4.45
CA GLU A 532 -2.23 13.69 5.29
C GLU A 532 -1.86 13.55 6.78
N PRO A 533 -2.58 14.19 7.72
CA PRO A 533 -2.14 14.26 9.12
C PRO A 533 -1.74 12.92 9.78
N VAL A 534 -2.48 11.84 9.52
CA VAL A 534 -2.14 10.50 10.03
C VAL A 534 -0.78 10.05 9.50
N GLN A 535 -0.55 10.16 8.19
CA GLN A 535 0.72 9.82 7.57
C GLN A 535 1.85 10.76 8.02
N PHE A 536 1.59 12.07 8.14
CA PHE A 536 2.57 13.03 8.61
C PHE A 536 3.10 12.69 10.01
N VAL A 537 2.19 12.39 10.95
CA VAL A 537 2.55 12.02 12.32
C VAL A 537 3.29 10.68 12.35
N THR A 538 2.74 9.64 11.72
CA THR A 538 3.30 8.28 11.78
C THR A 538 4.65 8.17 11.05
N ASN A 539 4.86 8.89 9.94
CA ASN A 539 6.13 8.94 9.21
C ASN A 539 7.26 9.61 9.99
N ILE A 540 6.93 10.50 10.94
CA ILE A 540 7.90 11.05 11.89
C ILE A 540 8.14 10.02 13.00
N LEU A 541 7.08 9.53 13.64
CA LEU A 541 7.20 8.66 14.81
C LEU A 541 7.95 7.35 14.51
N ARG A 542 7.54 6.60 13.50
CA ARG A 542 8.16 5.29 13.15
C ARG A 542 9.66 5.41 12.85
N ARG A 543 10.07 6.51 12.25
CA ARG A 543 11.46 6.76 11.83
C ARG A 543 12.42 6.92 13.01
N PHE A 544 11.90 7.42 14.13
CA PHE A 544 12.65 7.72 15.34
C PHE A 544 12.22 6.86 16.53
N ASN A 545 11.72 5.64 16.27
CA ASN A 545 11.38 4.64 17.29
C ASN A 545 10.51 5.20 18.43
N PRO A 546 9.17 5.19 18.30
CA PRO A 546 8.31 5.86 19.27
C PRO A 546 8.35 5.15 20.63
N LEU A 547 8.66 5.91 21.67
CA LEU A 547 8.74 5.47 23.06
C LEU A 547 7.64 6.13 23.90
N SER A 548 7.35 5.62 25.09
CA SER A 548 6.52 6.28 26.08
C SER A 548 7.04 7.68 26.40
N ALA A 549 6.21 8.53 27.01
CA ALA A 549 6.59 9.90 27.34
C ALA A 549 7.84 9.98 28.25
N ASP A 550 8.02 9.03 29.15
CA ASP A 550 9.20 8.88 30.02
C ASP A 550 10.39 8.19 29.36
N ARG A 551 10.23 7.66 28.14
CA ARG A 551 11.22 6.88 27.37
C ARG A 551 11.66 5.56 28.00
N LEU A 552 10.89 5.03 28.97
CA LEU A 552 11.23 3.79 29.65
C LEU A 552 10.73 2.54 28.91
N GLN A 553 9.74 2.69 28.04
CA GLN A 553 9.11 1.59 27.32
C GLN A 553 8.54 2.06 25.97
N GLN A 554 7.90 1.15 25.25
CA GLN A 554 7.21 1.46 23.99
C GLN A 554 6.01 2.39 24.23
N SER A 555 5.72 3.30 23.29
CA SER A 555 4.53 4.15 23.37
C SER A 555 3.26 3.30 23.24
N ASP A 556 2.20 3.70 23.93
CA ASP A 556 0.91 3.03 23.88
C ASP A 556 0.06 3.38 22.65
N GLY A 557 0.55 4.26 21.78
CA GLY A 557 -0.09 4.63 20.52
C GLY A 557 -1.26 5.61 20.66
N VAL A 558 -1.46 6.23 21.83
CA VAL A 558 -2.56 7.19 22.04
C VAL A 558 -2.20 8.56 21.46
N ILE A 559 -2.37 8.70 20.14
CA ILE A 559 -1.97 9.90 19.39
C ILE A 559 -3.07 10.52 18.52
N ASN A 560 -4.29 9.95 18.51
CA ASN A 560 -5.40 10.46 17.68
C ASN A 560 -5.74 11.94 17.97
N GLY A 561 -5.55 12.42 19.20
CA GLY A 561 -5.78 13.84 19.53
C GLY A 561 -4.91 14.79 18.70
N VAL A 562 -3.72 14.34 18.27
CA VAL A 562 -2.81 15.13 17.41
C VAL A 562 -3.35 15.21 15.98
N THR A 563 -3.72 14.07 15.38
CA THR A 563 -4.22 14.04 14.00
C THR A 563 -5.60 14.68 13.89
N SER A 564 -6.44 14.53 14.91
CA SER A 564 -7.74 15.22 15.03
C SER A 564 -7.57 16.74 15.06
N GLY A 565 -6.57 17.27 15.77
CA GLY A 565 -6.25 18.70 15.78
C GLY A 565 -5.76 19.26 14.44
N MET A 566 -5.48 18.38 13.47
CA MET A 566 -5.12 18.70 12.09
C MET A 566 -6.25 18.37 11.10
N GLY A 567 -7.46 18.05 11.58
CA GLY A 567 -8.63 17.78 10.76
C GLY A 567 -8.83 16.31 10.36
N GLN A 568 -8.00 15.38 10.85
CA GLN A 568 -8.12 13.94 10.56
C GLN A 568 -8.29 13.11 11.82
N ASN A 569 -9.54 13.05 12.30
CA ASN A 569 -9.95 12.22 13.45
C ASN A 569 -10.26 10.79 12.96
N VAL A 570 -9.37 9.83 13.24
CA VAL A 570 -9.45 8.46 12.72
C VAL A 570 -10.82 7.84 13.03
N LEU A 571 -11.46 7.21 12.04
CA LEU A 571 -12.82 6.64 12.08
C LEU A 571 -13.98 7.64 12.24
N ASN A 572 -13.71 8.95 12.29
CA ASN A 572 -14.73 10.00 12.37
C ASN A 572 -14.63 10.99 11.19
N PRO A 573 -14.75 10.55 9.93
CA PRO A 573 -14.87 11.48 8.82
C PRO A 573 -16.10 12.40 9.01
N PRO A 574 -16.00 13.68 8.63
CA PRO A 574 -17.08 14.65 8.83
C PRO A 574 -18.23 14.51 7.83
N SER A 575 -18.04 13.80 6.71
CA SER A 575 -19.07 13.65 5.66
C SER A 575 -18.90 12.34 4.88
N VAL A 576 -19.84 12.06 3.98
CA VAL A 576 -19.76 10.96 3.00
C VAL A 576 -18.57 11.10 2.04
N PHE A 577 -18.06 12.32 1.84
CA PHE A 577 -16.83 12.59 1.07
C PHE A 577 -15.56 12.41 1.90
N ASN A 578 -15.64 11.71 3.03
CA ASN A 578 -14.52 11.46 3.93
C ASN A 578 -13.94 12.78 4.52
N TYR A 579 -12.65 12.81 4.88
CA TYR A 579 -11.94 13.97 5.44
C TYR A 579 -11.70 15.10 4.43
N TYR A 580 -11.58 14.78 3.14
CA TYR A 580 -11.32 15.71 2.05
C TYR A 580 -11.85 15.13 0.73
N SER A 581 -12.22 16.01 -0.20
CA SER A 581 -12.71 15.59 -1.51
C SER A 581 -11.58 15.04 -2.40
N PRO A 582 -11.79 13.91 -3.12
CA PRO A 582 -10.83 13.40 -4.10
C PRO A 582 -10.64 14.31 -5.33
N ASP A 583 -11.52 15.30 -5.50
CA ASP A 583 -11.48 16.28 -6.59
C ASP A 583 -10.96 17.66 -6.15
N TYR A 584 -10.46 17.79 -4.91
CA TYR A 584 -9.92 19.07 -4.45
C TYR A 584 -8.67 19.47 -5.26
N VAL A 585 -8.66 20.72 -5.72
CA VAL A 585 -7.55 21.31 -6.49
C VAL A 585 -6.91 22.46 -5.72
N VAL A 586 -5.62 22.65 -5.91
CA VAL A 586 -4.86 23.78 -5.39
C VAL A 586 -4.69 24.81 -6.51
N SER A 587 -5.28 25.99 -6.31
CA SER A 587 -5.13 27.13 -7.22
C SER A 587 -4.11 28.11 -6.64
N VAL A 588 -2.90 28.15 -7.18
CA VAL A 588 -1.87 29.14 -6.78
C VAL A 588 -2.01 30.43 -7.58
N VAL A 589 -2.34 30.33 -8.87
CA VAL A 589 -2.64 31.42 -9.81
C VAL A 589 -3.84 30.98 -10.67
N PRO A 590 -4.73 31.89 -11.12
CA PRO A 590 -5.78 31.51 -12.07
C PRO A 590 -5.21 30.75 -13.27
N GLY A 591 -5.69 29.53 -13.51
CA GLY A 591 -5.25 28.66 -14.60
C GLY A 591 -4.09 27.71 -14.28
N THR A 592 -3.65 27.61 -13.02
CA THR A 592 -2.62 26.65 -12.58
C THR A 592 -3.17 25.64 -11.56
N ASP A 593 -4.39 25.18 -11.76
CA ASP A 593 -5.04 24.25 -10.83
C ASP A 593 -4.33 22.90 -10.87
N VAL A 594 -3.84 22.45 -9.72
CA VAL A 594 -3.19 21.15 -9.57
C VAL A 594 -4.05 20.27 -8.65
N PRO A 595 -4.42 19.05 -9.04
CA PRO A 595 -5.09 18.11 -8.14
C PRO A 595 -4.28 17.87 -6.86
N GLY A 596 -4.92 18.06 -5.72
CA GLY A 596 -4.29 17.93 -4.41
C GLY A 596 -5.30 17.61 -3.31
N PRO A 597 -5.98 16.45 -3.34
CA PRO A 597 -7.05 16.10 -2.42
C PRO A 597 -6.77 16.44 -0.95
N GLU A 598 -5.60 16.05 -0.48
CA GLU A 598 -5.17 16.19 0.91
C GLU A 598 -5.00 17.64 1.34
N PHE A 599 -4.80 18.58 0.40
CA PHE A 599 -4.73 20.01 0.69
C PHE A 599 -6.08 20.57 1.16
N GLY A 600 -7.20 19.86 0.96
CA GLY A 600 -8.48 20.22 1.56
C GLY A 600 -8.45 20.27 3.10
N LEU A 601 -7.48 19.60 3.75
CA LEU A 601 -7.24 19.69 5.19
C LEU A 601 -6.26 20.80 5.58
N LEU A 602 -5.51 21.36 4.64
CA LEU A 602 -4.44 22.32 4.91
C LEU A 602 -4.97 23.76 4.83
N ASN A 603 -4.99 24.42 5.98
CA ASN A 603 -5.34 25.83 6.13
C ASN A 603 -4.39 26.46 7.16
N THR A 604 -4.56 27.76 7.44
CA THR A 604 -3.70 28.48 8.39
C THR A 604 -3.65 27.79 9.75
N GLY A 605 -4.80 27.37 10.31
CA GLY A 605 -4.88 26.73 11.62
C GLY A 605 -4.22 25.35 11.65
N THR A 606 -4.51 24.49 10.68
CA THR A 606 -3.94 23.14 10.60
C THR A 606 -2.45 23.16 10.26
N SER A 607 -1.98 24.15 9.50
CA SER A 607 -0.55 24.39 9.28
C SER A 607 0.19 24.67 10.59
N PHE A 608 -0.36 25.52 11.47
CA PHE A 608 0.20 25.72 12.81
C PHE A 608 0.13 24.46 13.66
N SER A 609 -0.97 23.70 13.63
CA SER A 609 -1.08 22.42 14.35
C SER A 609 0.02 21.43 13.95
N ARG A 610 0.36 21.35 12.66
CA ARG A 610 1.45 20.50 12.14
C ARG A 610 2.80 20.91 12.72
N ILE A 611 3.12 22.21 12.71
CA ILE A 611 4.37 22.72 13.28
C ILE A 611 4.41 22.54 14.81
N ASN A 612 3.28 22.75 15.50
CA ASN A 612 3.16 22.52 16.95
C ASN A 612 3.40 21.06 17.32
N PHE A 613 2.92 20.11 16.51
CA PHE A 613 3.24 18.70 16.69
C PHE A 613 4.73 18.43 16.55
N VAL A 614 5.37 18.94 15.48
CA VAL A 614 6.82 18.79 15.29
C VAL A 614 7.58 19.37 16.48
N ASN A 615 7.21 20.58 16.93
CA ASN A 615 7.82 21.19 18.11
C ASN A 615 7.65 20.29 19.36
N THR A 616 6.43 19.82 19.60
CA THR A 616 6.09 18.98 20.75
C THR A 616 6.91 17.70 20.76
N ILE A 617 6.95 16.96 19.65
CA ILE A 617 7.61 15.65 19.63
C ILE A 617 9.14 15.76 19.65
N VAL A 618 9.70 16.84 19.10
CA VAL A 618 11.15 17.05 19.02
C VAL A 618 11.71 17.64 20.33
N PHE A 619 11.08 18.67 20.87
CA PHE A 619 11.59 19.38 22.05
C PHE A 619 11.02 18.85 23.36
N ASN A 620 9.82 18.28 23.33
CA ASN A 620 9.08 17.82 24.49
C ASN A 620 8.62 16.36 24.30
N ARG A 621 7.35 16.07 24.60
CA ARG A 621 6.68 14.77 24.48
C ARG A 621 5.18 14.99 24.51
N ILE A 622 4.42 14.04 23.98
CA ILE A 622 2.98 13.94 24.21
C ILE A 622 2.80 13.44 25.64
N VAL A 623 2.33 14.33 26.51
CA VAL A 623 2.36 14.18 27.97
C VAL A 623 1.32 13.20 28.50
N VAL A 624 1.63 12.71 29.70
CA VAL A 624 0.84 11.82 30.56
C VAL A 624 0.11 12.66 31.61
N ASN A 625 -1.10 12.27 32.01
CA ASN A 625 -1.63 12.64 33.33
C ASN A 625 -1.28 11.53 34.35
N VAL A 626 -1.16 11.87 35.64
CA VAL A 626 -0.90 10.89 36.70
C VAL A 626 -2.21 10.24 37.19
N GLY A 627 -2.32 8.91 37.10
CA GLY A 627 -3.47 8.12 37.56
C GLY A 627 -3.56 6.73 36.91
N ALA A 628 -4.40 5.84 37.46
CA ALA A 628 -4.71 4.55 36.84
C ALA A 628 -5.55 4.75 35.56
N ASN A 629 -5.35 3.92 34.53
CA ASN A 629 -6.07 3.98 33.23
C ASN A 629 -5.82 5.25 32.38
N ILE A 630 -4.62 5.84 32.47
CA ILE A 630 -4.19 7.01 31.68
C ILE A 630 -3.09 6.59 30.68
N PRO A 631 -3.06 7.17 29.45
CA PRO A 631 -2.04 6.85 28.45
C PRO A 631 -0.61 7.08 28.93
N LEU A 632 0.32 6.21 28.50
CA LEU A 632 1.78 6.33 28.69
C LEU A 632 2.39 7.53 27.94
N GLY A 633 1.64 8.09 26.98
CA GLY A 633 2.08 9.18 26.13
C GLY A 633 3.15 8.75 25.13
N THR A 634 3.72 9.69 24.40
CA THR A 634 4.63 9.39 23.28
C THR A 634 5.79 10.38 23.19
N SER A 635 6.99 9.85 22.92
CA SER A 635 8.21 10.57 22.61
C SER A 635 8.99 9.83 21.51
N ILE A 636 10.09 10.42 21.02
CA ILE A 636 10.98 9.82 20.01
C ILE A 636 12.41 9.66 20.53
N ASP A 637 13.12 8.68 19.98
CA ASP A 637 14.53 8.41 20.23
C ASP A 637 15.43 9.23 19.30
N LEU A 638 16.21 10.14 19.90
CA LEU A 638 17.17 11.00 19.22
C LEU A 638 18.63 10.61 19.47
N THR A 639 18.89 9.51 20.18
CA THR A 639 20.26 9.09 20.58
C THR A 639 21.20 8.99 19.38
N GLY A 640 20.73 8.41 18.28
CA GLY A 640 21.51 8.29 17.04
C GLY A 640 21.84 9.64 16.39
N LEU A 641 20.89 10.59 16.37
CA LEU A 641 21.15 11.92 15.82
C LEU A 641 22.08 12.73 16.72
N GLN A 642 21.94 12.61 18.04
CA GLN A 642 22.84 13.22 19.01
C GLN A 642 24.28 12.73 18.84
N ALA A 643 24.49 11.42 18.67
CA ALA A 643 25.81 10.86 18.44
C ALA A 643 26.46 11.40 17.16
N ILE A 644 25.69 11.55 16.08
CA ILE A 644 26.17 12.15 14.82
C ILE A 644 26.56 13.61 15.03
N ALA A 645 25.70 14.40 15.67
CA ALA A 645 25.95 15.81 15.98
C ALA A 645 27.20 16.01 16.86
N GLN A 646 27.48 15.07 17.76
CA GLN A 646 28.69 15.08 18.60
C GLN A 646 29.95 14.73 17.82
N SER A 647 29.85 13.82 16.85
CA SER A 647 31.00 13.37 16.03
C SER A 647 31.44 14.39 14.97
N ASP A 648 30.54 15.28 14.55
CA ASP A 648 30.81 16.30 13.53
C ASP A 648 30.33 17.69 13.99
N PRO A 649 31.23 18.51 14.56
CA PRO A 649 30.90 19.87 14.99
C PRO A 649 30.45 20.81 13.88
N SER A 650 30.71 20.50 12.61
CA SER A 650 30.24 21.33 11.47
C SER A 650 28.73 21.20 11.25
N GLY A 651 28.15 20.05 11.62
CA GLY A 651 26.74 19.72 11.43
C GLY A 651 26.41 19.10 10.07
N GLU A 652 27.36 19.00 9.14
CA GLU A 652 27.11 18.50 7.78
C GLU A 652 26.70 17.02 7.78
N ALA A 653 27.31 16.18 8.61
CA ALA A 653 26.94 14.76 8.74
C ALA A 653 25.49 14.60 9.22
N LEU A 654 25.02 15.49 10.10
CA LEU A 654 23.64 15.51 10.58
C LEU A 654 22.67 15.94 9.47
N ILE A 655 23.03 16.97 8.70
CA ILE A 655 22.24 17.45 7.56
C ILE A 655 22.08 16.34 6.53
N GLU A 656 23.18 15.69 6.12
CA GLU A 656 23.11 14.63 5.11
C GLU A 656 22.38 13.38 5.62
N THR A 657 22.54 13.04 6.91
CA THR A 657 21.75 11.96 7.52
C THR A 657 20.25 12.23 7.44
N LEU A 658 19.83 13.46 7.74
CA LEU A 658 18.42 13.86 7.67
C LEU A 658 17.93 14.01 6.22
N ASN A 659 18.80 14.45 5.30
CA ASN A 659 18.53 14.47 3.87
C ASN A 659 18.21 13.07 3.33
N GLU A 660 19.07 12.10 3.58
CA GLU A 660 18.85 10.71 3.17
C GLU A 660 17.60 10.11 3.81
N LYS A 661 17.41 10.35 5.11
CA LYS A 661 16.28 9.78 5.85
C LYS A 661 14.97 10.41 5.44
N MET A 662 14.85 11.72 5.42
CA MET A 662 13.54 12.39 5.36
C MET A 662 13.21 13.00 4.01
N LEU A 663 14.22 13.30 3.19
CA LEU A 663 14.06 13.97 1.89
C LEU A 663 14.74 13.19 0.76
N HIS A 664 14.97 11.89 0.96
CA HIS A 664 15.41 10.95 -0.08
C HIS A 664 16.74 11.32 -0.77
N GLY A 665 17.58 12.13 -0.13
CA GLY A 665 18.83 12.63 -0.71
C GLY A 665 18.68 13.87 -1.62
N VAL A 666 17.46 14.39 -1.80
CA VAL A 666 17.15 15.52 -2.72
C VAL A 666 16.81 16.83 -1.98
N MET A 667 17.30 17.01 -0.75
CA MET A 667 17.16 18.26 -0.01
C MET A 667 17.71 19.44 -0.82
N SER A 668 16.92 20.51 -0.92
CA SER A 668 17.33 21.74 -1.61
C SER A 668 18.43 22.47 -0.85
N GLU A 669 19.27 23.23 -1.57
CA GLU A 669 20.33 24.03 -0.95
C GLU A 669 19.77 25.09 0.02
N ASN A 670 18.57 25.61 -0.24
CA ASN A 670 17.88 26.52 0.67
C ASN A 670 17.58 25.85 2.02
N VAL A 671 17.08 24.61 2.01
CA VAL A 671 16.83 23.85 3.24
C VAL A 671 18.15 23.47 3.92
N LYS A 672 19.19 23.06 3.17
CA LYS A 672 20.53 22.81 3.72
C LYS A 672 21.09 24.03 4.46
N ASN A 673 21.02 25.22 3.85
CA ASN A 673 21.47 26.47 4.44
C ASN A 673 20.68 26.85 5.71
N ALA A 674 19.36 26.64 5.70
CA ALA A 674 18.53 26.86 6.88
C ALA A 674 18.89 25.92 8.03
N LEU A 675 19.11 24.62 7.75
CA LEU A 675 19.58 23.67 8.75
C LEU A 675 20.97 24.05 9.28
N ARG A 676 21.93 24.37 8.40
CA ARG A 676 23.30 24.75 8.78
C ARG A 676 23.29 25.94 9.73
N THR A 677 22.55 26.99 9.38
CA THR A 677 22.36 28.19 10.22
C THR A 677 21.78 27.82 11.59
N ALA A 678 20.74 26.97 11.61
CA ALA A 678 20.07 26.59 12.84
C ALA A 678 20.94 25.70 13.75
N ILE A 679 21.71 24.77 13.18
CA ILE A 679 22.64 23.91 13.92
C ILE A 679 23.79 24.73 14.51
N GLN A 680 24.37 25.64 13.72
CA GLN A 680 25.52 26.46 14.13
C GLN A 680 25.15 27.54 15.17
N ALA A 681 23.87 27.91 15.26
CA ALA A 681 23.36 28.76 16.34
C ALA A 681 23.41 28.09 17.72
N VAL A 682 23.54 26.77 17.79
CA VAL A 682 23.65 25.99 19.02
C VAL A 682 25.12 25.62 19.26
N PRO A 683 25.69 25.83 20.47
CA PRO A 683 27.06 25.43 20.78
C PRO A 683 27.33 23.94 20.55
N ALA A 684 28.54 23.58 20.10
CA ALA A 684 28.94 22.18 19.87
C ALA A 684 28.93 21.32 21.14
N SER A 685 28.97 21.96 22.32
CA SER A 685 28.83 21.31 23.62
C SER A 685 27.42 20.79 23.91
N ASP A 686 26.40 21.17 23.11
CA ASP A 686 25.03 20.67 23.23
C ASP A 686 24.59 19.90 21.96
N PRO A 687 25.11 18.67 21.77
CA PRO A 687 24.81 17.87 20.58
C PRO A 687 23.35 17.44 20.50
N LEU A 688 22.65 17.31 21.63
CA LEU A 688 21.23 16.96 21.64
C LEU A 688 20.38 18.11 21.12
N LEU A 689 20.64 19.35 21.57
CA LEU A 689 19.90 20.50 21.08
C LEU A 689 20.19 20.76 19.59
N ARG A 690 21.41 20.51 19.11
CA ARG A 690 21.73 20.51 17.67
C ARG A 690 20.89 19.50 16.88
N ALA A 691 20.82 18.26 17.37
CA ALA A 691 19.99 17.21 16.76
C ALA A 691 18.51 17.59 16.72
N LYS A 692 17.97 18.14 17.81
CA LYS A 692 16.59 18.63 17.89
C LYS A 692 16.35 19.77 16.91
N GLN A 693 17.24 20.76 16.84
CA GLN A 693 17.09 21.91 15.96
C GLN A 693 17.08 21.49 14.50
N ALA A 694 17.99 20.60 14.09
CA ALA A 694 18.04 20.06 12.74
C ALA A 694 16.75 19.31 12.38
N LEU A 695 16.27 18.43 13.26
CA LEU A 695 15.05 17.65 13.05
C LEU A 695 13.80 18.55 12.98
N TYR A 696 13.72 19.57 13.83
CA TYR A 696 12.62 20.53 13.80
C TYR A 696 12.55 21.26 12.46
N VAL A 697 13.67 21.82 12.00
CA VAL A 697 13.72 22.60 10.74
C VAL A 697 13.35 21.73 9.54
N ILE A 698 13.89 20.52 9.44
CA ILE A 698 13.57 19.63 8.30
C ILE A 698 12.11 19.16 8.34
N ALA A 699 11.60 18.74 9.50
CA ALA A 699 10.22 18.25 9.62
C ALA A 699 9.17 19.36 9.46
N ALA A 700 9.53 20.61 9.78
CA ALA A 700 8.72 21.80 9.53
C ALA A 700 8.78 22.28 8.07
N SER A 701 9.78 21.86 7.29
CA SER A 701 9.96 22.33 5.91
C SER A 701 8.85 21.87 4.99
N SER A 702 8.50 22.70 3.99
CA SER A 702 7.54 22.32 2.95
C SER A 702 7.98 21.08 2.17
N GLN A 703 9.30 20.89 1.97
CA GLN A 703 9.83 19.70 1.31
C GLN A 703 9.48 18.40 2.06
N PHE A 704 9.41 18.42 3.40
CA PHE A 704 8.96 17.28 4.20
C PHE A 704 7.44 17.20 4.35
N GLN A 705 6.69 18.27 4.07
CA GLN A 705 5.24 18.16 4.07
C GLN A 705 4.74 17.34 2.87
N ILE A 706 5.43 17.40 1.74
CA ILE A 706 5.07 16.70 0.50
C ILE A 706 5.78 15.34 0.40
N GLN A 707 5.00 14.28 0.25
CA GLN A 707 5.48 12.94 -0.08
C GLN A 707 5.71 12.87 -1.59
N ARG A 708 6.96 12.64 -2.00
CA ARG A 708 7.39 12.61 -3.42
C ARG A 708 8.09 11.32 -3.74
#